data_AF-A0A0D7CGN1-F1
#
_entry.id   AF-A0A0D7CGN1-F1
#
_cell.length_a   1.000
_cell.length_b   1.000
_cell.length_c   1.000
_cell.angle_alpha   90.00
_cell.angle_beta   90.00
_cell.angle_gamma   90.00
#
_symmetry.space_group_name_H-M   'P 1'
#
loop_
_entity.id
_entity.type
_entity.pdbx_description
1 polymer ?
#
loop_
_entity_poly.entity_id
_entity_poly.type
_entity_poly.pdbx_seq_one_letter_code
_entity_poly.pdbx_strand_id
1 'polypeptide(L)'
;MGEFVGVNPDRVRKLANRLKDLEHALSVHGPNIKKKLQEWDTALDLSVIAKQTGAVSDYARNMSKRADLARDLLTHGGSGLCTPAGEIVSIPWNMKDVTDQQRAQEAKDEAADLKNALDDPEALGSREAIEAIGQSVQDHKDDPAYLKAFADAGGMADVARVSQALHQQDGTHKNVVLSDDSAEIIGKFADGINRIFKYERGKNPKIPPNADYEKALTQPAGGDMWSVGMLFKYGPRGDAWEPHVLSHVAGAMLDWRKSHDMRPGYSKGGVVGMGYSPEAYEDPEDAWYGALGLTHSDMDENSQDALSRVNAIDTNDPSIALMQRVSENADAARDLLGGKSGANHAKELVNDGWATPGTKLDDAKFPAAVIRAATGDRIHHAAESATAAANVINAGAAKYAQDGTKSDHEKEQYPVNMAMSKALSNVFQAYVPDFATSTGVSQKHASPADGTVIVDKETAKAFLSEIMKNHDEAGNVIQAINAQIGLTSQHGIDGGAGTYLKNLAELRGEVSAAGHGAHMDEAALRDAEHAKQLLWFNIITSGAAAVPLPENPAKFALGSKWGQAAIWAGIPYGGSEFPSGESSQVESDYKAIKFSDSTSMQVPLMRGLVRSREIKPPDNHPEWADGNIVIDNDKDRNDFNAWWIKAKEHCQGRLDNFDDDMRDAFKRGADN
;
A
#
# COMPACT_ATOMS: atom_id res chain seq x y z
N MET A 1 -3.19 -37.33 -52.89
CA MET A 1 -2.10 -37.29 -51.90
C MET A 1 -2.12 -35.90 -51.29
N GLY A 2 -2.80 -35.72 -50.16
CA GLY A 2 -2.78 -34.45 -49.44
C GLY A 2 -1.43 -34.31 -48.74
N GLU A 3 -0.69 -33.25 -49.03
CA GLU A 3 0.58 -32.94 -48.39
C GLU A 3 0.34 -32.65 -46.90
N PHE A 4 0.44 -33.68 -46.07
CA PHE A 4 0.58 -33.49 -44.63
C PHE A 4 2.01 -33.04 -44.36
N VAL A 5 2.23 -31.72 -44.36
CA VAL A 5 3.49 -31.16 -43.89
C VAL A 5 3.44 -31.18 -42.37
N GLY A 6 4.05 -32.18 -41.75
CA GLY A 6 4.29 -32.18 -40.32
C GLY A 6 5.16 -30.97 -39.97
N VAL A 7 4.61 -30.00 -39.25
CA VAL A 7 5.36 -28.82 -38.82
C VAL A 7 5.83 -29.05 -37.40
N ASN A 8 7.13 -28.92 -37.15
CA ASN A 8 7.69 -29.01 -35.81
C ASN A 8 7.02 -27.94 -34.89
N PRO A 9 6.49 -28.33 -33.72
CA PRO A 9 5.74 -27.43 -32.84
C PRO A 9 6.57 -26.23 -32.37
N ASP A 10 7.86 -26.40 -32.10
CA ASP A 10 8.77 -25.32 -31.70
C ASP A 10 8.91 -24.24 -32.78
N ARG A 11 8.90 -24.63 -34.06
CA ARG A 11 8.93 -23.67 -35.18
C ARG A 11 7.62 -22.90 -35.29
N VAL A 12 6.48 -23.57 -35.09
CA VAL A 12 5.16 -22.92 -35.06
C VAL A 12 5.09 -21.92 -33.89
N ARG A 13 5.61 -22.31 -32.72
CA ARG A 13 5.71 -21.45 -31.54
C ARG A 13 6.55 -20.20 -31.80
N LYS A 14 7.74 -20.36 -32.38
CA LYS A 14 8.59 -19.21 -32.76
C LYS A 14 7.89 -18.25 -33.71
N LEU A 15 7.09 -18.77 -34.65
CA LEU A 15 6.27 -17.94 -35.53
C LEU A 15 5.15 -17.23 -34.78
N ALA A 16 4.45 -17.92 -33.88
CA ALA A 16 3.40 -17.34 -33.05
C ALA A 16 3.95 -16.19 -32.19
N ASN A 17 5.10 -16.36 -31.56
CA ASN A 17 5.78 -15.32 -30.77
C ASN A 17 6.13 -14.11 -31.64
N ARG A 18 6.68 -14.31 -32.85
CA ARG A 18 6.96 -13.20 -33.78
C ARG A 18 5.70 -12.46 -34.22
N LEU A 19 4.58 -13.16 -34.37
CA LEU A 19 3.29 -12.52 -34.66
C LEU A 19 2.78 -11.71 -33.46
N LYS A 20 3.00 -12.19 -32.24
CA LYS A 20 2.71 -11.46 -31.00
C LYS A 20 3.57 -10.19 -30.88
N ASP A 21 4.87 -10.27 -31.20
CA ASP A 21 5.75 -9.09 -31.22
C ASP A 21 5.30 -8.06 -32.27
N LEU A 22 4.87 -8.54 -33.44
CA LEU A 22 4.30 -7.69 -34.48
C LEU A 22 3.01 -7.03 -34.02
N GLU A 23 2.11 -7.76 -33.36
CA GLU A 23 0.89 -7.21 -32.76
C GLU A 23 1.21 -6.11 -31.75
N HIS A 24 2.17 -6.36 -30.85
CA HIS A 24 2.59 -5.38 -29.86
C HIS A 24 3.15 -4.11 -30.52
N ALA A 25 4.03 -4.25 -31.50
CA ALA A 25 4.59 -3.13 -32.25
C ALA A 25 3.50 -2.34 -33.00
N LEU A 26 2.52 -3.02 -33.61
CA LEU A 26 1.38 -2.39 -34.27
C LEU A 26 0.45 -1.68 -33.27
N SER A 27 0.25 -2.23 -32.08
CA SER A 27 -0.55 -1.63 -31.02
C SER A 27 0.09 -0.35 -30.47
N VAL A 28 1.40 -0.37 -30.22
CA VAL A 28 2.16 0.78 -29.69
C VAL A 28 2.32 1.89 -30.74
N HIS A 29 2.69 1.53 -31.96
CA HIS A 29 3.02 2.53 -32.99
C HIS A 29 1.84 2.87 -33.90
N GLY A 30 0.83 2.02 -34.00
CA GLY A 30 -0.35 2.19 -34.86
C GLY A 30 -1.11 3.50 -34.65
N PRO A 31 -1.40 3.92 -33.40
CA PRO A 31 -2.04 5.21 -33.14
C PRO A 31 -1.22 6.40 -33.66
N ASN A 32 0.11 6.36 -33.50
CA ASN A 32 0.99 7.42 -33.97
C ASN A 32 1.10 7.43 -35.51
N ILE A 33 1.16 6.27 -36.15
CA ILE A 33 1.13 6.14 -37.61
C ILE A 33 -0.19 6.71 -38.16
N LYS A 34 -1.32 6.33 -37.55
CA LYS A 34 -2.64 6.84 -37.91
C LYS A 34 -2.71 8.35 -37.79
N LYS A 35 -2.26 8.90 -36.66
CA LYS A 35 -2.23 10.35 -36.41
C LYS A 35 -1.41 11.09 -37.48
N LYS A 36 -0.17 10.65 -37.75
CA LYS A 36 0.70 11.31 -38.75
C LYS A 36 0.16 11.23 -40.17
N LEU A 37 -0.45 10.12 -40.54
CA LEU A 37 -1.06 9.97 -41.87
C LEU A 37 -2.33 10.82 -42.03
N GLN A 38 -3.11 10.99 -40.96
CA GLN A 38 -4.25 11.92 -40.94
C GLN A 38 -3.80 13.39 -41.08
N GLU A 39 -2.68 13.76 -40.46
CA GLU A 39 -2.08 15.09 -40.60
C GLU A 39 -1.60 15.40 -42.03
N TRP A 40 -1.38 14.37 -42.85
CA TRP A 40 -0.98 14.49 -44.26
C TRP A 40 -2.15 14.41 -45.25
N ASP A 41 -3.39 14.50 -44.76
CA ASP A 41 -4.62 14.46 -45.55
C ASP A 41 -4.68 13.26 -46.52
N THR A 42 -4.28 12.08 -45.99
CA THR A 42 -4.25 10.85 -46.78
C THR A 42 -5.66 10.35 -47.13
N ALA A 43 -5.84 9.86 -48.36
CA ALA A 43 -7.06 9.16 -48.78
C ALA A 43 -7.08 7.66 -48.38
N LEU A 44 -6.07 7.18 -47.63
CA LEU A 44 -5.97 5.78 -47.21
C LEU A 44 -6.96 5.44 -46.09
N ASP A 45 -7.57 4.24 -46.16
CA ASP A 45 -8.37 3.71 -45.06
C ASP A 45 -7.48 3.23 -43.91
N LEU A 46 -7.30 4.08 -42.90
CA LEU A 46 -6.49 3.79 -41.72
C LEU A 46 -7.20 2.85 -40.72
N SER A 47 -8.46 2.46 -40.96
CA SER A 47 -9.13 1.41 -40.17
C SER A 47 -8.50 0.03 -40.37
N VAL A 48 -7.80 -0.17 -41.51
CA VAL A 48 -7.10 -1.40 -41.85
C VAL A 48 -5.99 -1.71 -40.83
N ILE A 49 -5.29 -0.70 -40.29
CA ILE A 49 -4.22 -0.91 -39.29
C ILE A 49 -4.78 -1.52 -38.01
N ALA A 50 -5.91 -1.00 -37.51
CA ALA A 50 -6.57 -1.53 -36.32
C ALA A 50 -7.14 -2.94 -36.56
N LYS A 51 -7.76 -3.17 -37.72
CA LYS A 51 -8.25 -4.51 -38.13
C LYS A 51 -7.13 -5.53 -38.27
N GLN A 52 -6.00 -5.13 -38.84
CA GLN A 52 -4.81 -5.99 -38.98
C GLN A 52 -4.18 -6.30 -37.62
N THR A 53 -4.13 -5.32 -36.71
CA THR A 53 -3.63 -5.55 -35.33
C THR A 53 -4.48 -6.63 -34.65
N GLY A 54 -5.81 -6.52 -34.71
CA GLY A 54 -6.73 -7.53 -34.16
C GLY A 54 -6.59 -8.90 -34.84
N ALA A 55 -6.49 -8.94 -36.17
CA ALA A 55 -6.30 -10.19 -36.90
C ALA A 55 -4.97 -10.87 -36.56
N VAL A 56 -3.85 -10.12 -36.50
CA VAL A 56 -2.54 -10.64 -36.12
C VAL A 56 -2.58 -11.18 -34.68
N SER A 57 -3.26 -10.49 -33.76
CA SER A 57 -3.50 -10.98 -32.39
C SER A 57 -4.22 -12.32 -32.37
N ASP A 58 -5.32 -12.46 -33.12
CA ASP A 58 -6.10 -13.69 -33.20
C ASP A 58 -5.31 -14.85 -33.84
N TYR A 59 -4.49 -14.56 -34.86
CA TYR A 59 -3.61 -15.55 -35.47
C TYR A 59 -2.50 -16.00 -34.52
N ALA A 60 -1.84 -15.06 -33.85
CA ALA A 60 -0.80 -15.36 -32.87
C ALA A 60 -1.35 -16.28 -31.76
N ARG A 61 -2.52 -15.93 -31.20
CA ARG A 61 -3.19 -16.68 -30.14
C ARG A 61 -3.62 -18.08 -30.58
N ASN A 62 -4.21 -18.24 -31.76
CA ASN A 62 -4.60 -19.57 -32.24
C ASN A 62 -3.37 -20.41 -32.59
N MET A 63 -2.32 -19.81 -33.14
CA MET A 63 -1.10 -20.53 -33.53
C MET A 63 -0.29 -20.97 -32.30
N SER A 64 -0.26 -20.16 -31.24
CA SER A 64 0.44 -20.49 -29.98
C SER A 64 -0.19 -21.71 -29.30
N LYS A 65 -1.50 -21.68 -29.05
CA LYS A 65 -2.23 -22.82 -28.46
C LYS A 65 -2.16 -24.11 -29.29
N ARG A 66 -2.08 -24.00 -30.62
CA ARG A 66 -1.89 -25.18 -31.49
C ARG A 66 -0.49 -25.76 -31.37
N ALA A 67 0.52 -24.90 -31.17
CA ALA A 67 1.88 -25.35 -30.95
C ALA A 67 1.98 -26.09 -29.60
N ASP A 68 1.25 -25.63 -28.58
CA ASP A 68 1.18 -26.29 -27.26
C ASP A 68 0.55 -27.66 -27.34
N LEU A 69 -0.67 -27.74 -27.87
CA LEU A 69 -1.35 -29.03 -28.06
C LEU A 69 -0.54 -29.99 -28.95
N ALA A 70 0.16 -29.48 -29.97
CA ALA A 70 1.04 -30.30 -30.81
C ALA A 70 2.27 -30.83 -30.05
N ARG A 71 2.84 -30.03 -29.14
CA ARG A 71 3.96 -30.44 -28.29
C ARG A 71 3.52 -31.47 -27.26
N ASP A 72 2.38 -31.23 -26.62
CA ASP A 72 1.77 -32.18 -25.68
C ASP A 72 1.53 -33.54 -26.34
N LEU A 73 0.85 -33.55 -27.49
CA LEU A 73 0.62 -34.78 -28.27
C LEU A 73 1.90 -35.45 -28.79
N LEU A 74 2.99 -34.70 -28.99
CA LEU A 74 4.28 -35.28 -29.37
C LEU A 74 4.96 -35.99 -28.20
N THR A 75 4.74 -35.49 -26.97
CA THR A 75 5.39 -35.95 -25.75
C THR A 75 4.60 -37.08 -25.09
N HIS A 76 3.28 -36.94 -25.02
CA HIS A 76 2.36 -37.84 -24.30
C HIS A 76 1.43 -38.64 -25.21
N GLY A 77 1.21 -38.16 -26.44
CA GLY A 77 0.48 -38.92 -27.45
C GLY A 77 1.29 -40.17 -27.83
N GLY A 78 0.65 -41.34 -27.78
CA GLY A 78 1.29 -42.61 -28.14
C GLY A 78 2.07 -42.55 -29.46
N SER A 79 3.08 -43.40 -29.60
CA SER A 79 4.07 -43.47 -30.69
C SER A 79 3.82 -42.55 -31.91
N GLY A 80 4.22 -41.29 -31.80
CA GLY A 80 4.42 -40.34 -32.91
C GLY A 80 3.16 -39.76 -33.54
N LEU A 81 2.53 -38.77 -32.92
CA LEU A 81 1.37 -38.00 -33.44
C LEU A 81 0.24 -38.88 -34.01
N CYS A 82 0.15 -40.13 -33.56
CA CYS A 82 -0.79 -41.12 -34.04
C CYS A 82 -1.73 -41.51 -32.88
N THR A 83 -3.01 -41.72 -33.18
CA THR A 83 -3.91 -42.38 -32.23
C THR A 83 -3.38 -43.80 -31.92
N PRO A 84 -3.86 -44.47 -30.86
CA PRO A 84 -3.53 -45.88 -30.62
C PRO A 84 -3.87 -46.81 -31.82
N ALA A 85 -4.72 -46.36 -32.75
CA ALA A 85 -5.06 -47.06 -33.99
C ALA A 85 -4.11 -46.72 -35.17
N GLY A 86 -3.10 -45.87 -34.97
CA GLY A 86 -2.15 -45.45 -36.00
C GLY A 86 -2.63 -44.30 -36.89
N GLU A 87 -3.70 -43.58 -36.52
CA GLU A 87 -4.22 -42.45 -37.30
C GLU A 87 -3.52 -41.15 -36.93
N ILE A 88 -3.08 -40.38 -37.92
CA ILE A 88 -2.48 -39.05 -37.69
C ILE A 88 -3.47 -38.16 -36.95
N VAL A 89 -3.05 -37.60 -35.81
CA VAL A 89 -3.85 -36.65 -35.02
C VAL A 89 -3.87 -35.30 -35.75
N SER A 90 -5.06 -34.89 -36.21
CA SER A 90 -5.26 -33.60 -36.85
C SER A 90 -5.65 -32.55 -35.81
N ILE A 91 -4.80 -31.53 -35.63
CA ILE A 91 -5.11 -30.37 -34.79
C ILE A 91 -5.88 -29.33 -35.62
N PRO A 92 -7.14 -28.99 -35.26
CA PRO A 92 -7.93 -27.98 -35.96
C PRO A 92 -7.20 -26.65 -36.09
N TRP A 93 -7.45 -25.92 -37.19
CA TRP A 93 -6.86 -24.60 -37.39
C TRP A 93 -7.41 -23.56 -36.41
N ASN A 94 -8.70 -23.69 -36.06
CA ASN A 94 -9.38 -22.82 -35.12
C ASN A 94 -9.51 -23.53 -33.77
N MET A 95 -8.97 -22.92 -32.72
CA MET A 95 -8.97 -23.53 -31.37
C MET A 95 -10.37 -23.70 -30.77
N LYS A 96 -11.39 -23.02 -31.33
CA LYS A 96 -12.79 -23.26 -30.94
C LYS A 96 -13.28 -24.67 -31.29
N ASP A 97 -12.67 -25.31 -32.28
CA ASP A 97 -13.03 -26.65 -32.74
C ASP A 97 -12.28 -27.74 -31.95
N VAL A 98 -11.31 -27.37 -31.11
CA VAL A 98 -10.69 -28.27 -30.12
C VAL A 98 -11.66 -28.46 -28.95
N THR A 99 -11.87 -29.71 -28.55
CA THR A 99 -12.81 -30.06 -27.49
C THR A 99 -12.28 -29.67 -26.11
N ASP A 100 -13.18 -29.42 -25.16
CA ASP A 100 -12.80 -29.18 -23.75
C ASP A 100 -12.03 -30.36 -23.16
N GLN A 101 -12.35 -31.59 -23.58
CA GLN A 101 -11.64 -32.79 -23.12
C GLN A 101 -10.18 -32.80 -23.57
N GLN A 102 -9.88 -32.41 -24.81
CA GLN A 102 -8.51 -32.34 -25.30
C GLN A 102 -7.71 -31.26 -24.56
N ARG A 103 -8.29 -30.06 -24.40
CA ARG A 103 -7.67 -28.98 -23.61
C ARG A 103 -7.43 -29.39 -22.16
N ALA A 104 -8.37 -30.12 -21.56
CA ALA A 104 -8.24 -30.60 -20.19
C ALA A 104 -7.21 -31.71 -20.04
N GLN A 105 -6.94 -32.49 -21.10
CA GLN A 105 -5.90 -33.51 -21.10
C GLN A 105 -4.52 -32.87 -21.20
N GLU A 106 -4.33 -31.96 -22.17
CA GLU A 106 -3.11 -31.14 -22.31
C GLU A 106 -2.74 -30.46 -20.98
N ALA A 107 -3.71 -29.83 -20.32
CA ALA A 107 -3.50 -29.18 -19.02
C ALA A 107 -3.04 -30.13 -17.90
N LYS A 108 -3.49 -31.39 -17.90
CA LYS A 108 -3.11 -32.40 -16.90
C LYS A 108 -1.71 -32.93 -17.15
N ASP A 109 -1.39 -33.18 -18.40
CA ASP A 109 -0.09 -33.68 -18.82
C ASP A 109 0.98 -32.61 -18.58
N GLU A 110 0.70 -31.33 -18.89
CA GLU A 110 1.58 -30.22 -18.56
C GLU A 110 1.73 -29.97 -17.05
N ALA A 111 0.69 -30.18 -16.23
CA ALA A 111 0.83 -30.13 -14.78
C ALA A 111 1.74 -31.25 -14.25
N ALA A 112 1.64 -32.46 -14.81
CA ALA A 112 2.50 -33.57 -14.44
C ALA A 112 3.96 -33.35 -14.87
N ASP A 113 4.18 -32.79 -16.06
CA ASP A 113 5.52 -32.43 -16.54
C ASP A 113 6.15 -31.31 -15.69
N LEU A 114 5.35 -30.32 -15.30
CA LEU A 114 5.81 -29.27 -14.39
C LEU A 114 6.26 -29.90 -13.07
N LYS A 115 5.43 -30.77 -12.49
CA LYS A 115 5.78 -31.48 -11.26
C LYS A 115 7.12 -32.22 -11.40
N ASN A 116 7.30 -32.98 -12.48
CA ASN A 116 8.54 -33.74 -12.71
C ASN A 116 9.75 -32.81 -12.83
N ALA A 117 9.62 -31.69 -13.56
CA ALA A 117 10.69 -30.70 -13.72
C ALA A 117 11.03 -29.98 -12.40
N LEU A 118 10.06 -29.81 -11.50
CA LEU A 118 10.27 -29.19 -10.19
C LEU A 118 10.82 -30.16 -9.13
N ASP A 119 10.57 -31.46 -9.31
CA ASP A 119 11.11 -32.50 -8.42
C ASP A 119 12.59 -32.82 -8.75
N ASP A 120 13.04 -32.53 -9.98
CA ASP A 120 14.46 -32.56 -10.39
C ASP A 120 14.83 -31.35 -11.29
N PRO A 121 15.03 -30.15 -10.70
CA PRO A 121 15.30 -28.92 -11.46
C PRO A 121 16.60 -28.94 -12.26
N GLU A 122 17.60 -29.73 -11.86
CA GLU A 122 18.89 -29.82 -12.53
C GLU A 122 18.89 -30.82 -13.71
N ALA A 123 17.84 -31.63 -13.85
CA ALA A 123 17.73 -32.56 -14.98
C ALA A 123 17.72 -31.85 -16.34
N LEU A 124 18.32 -32.51 -17.33
CA LEU A 124 18.36 -32.03 -18.71
C LEU A 124 16.92 -31.85 -19.24
N GLY A 125 16.57 -30.63 -19.64
CA GLY A 125 15.24 -30.31 -20.16
C GLY A 125 14.27 -29.73 -19.13
N SER A 126 14.59 -29.75 -17.82
CA SER A 126 13.68 -29.24 -16.77
C SER A 126 13.42 -27.74 -16.94
N ARG A 127 14.45 -26.94 -17.24
CA ARG A 127 14.28 -25.49 -17.47
C ARG A 127 13.40 -25.23 -18.68
N GLU A 128 13.69 -25.91 -19.79
CA GLU A 128 12.91 -25.79 -21.02
C GLU A 128 11.45 -26.18 -20.80
N ALA A 129 11.19 -27.22 -20.00
CA ALA A 129 9.84 -27.63 -19.61
C ALA A 129 9.12 -26.57 -18.77
N ILE A 130 9.76 -26.02 -17.74
CA ILE A 130 9.19 -24.96 -16.89
C ILE A 130 8.83 -23.72 -17.75
N GLU A 131 9.74 -23.28 -18.62
CA GLU A 131 9.49 -22.16 -19.53
C GLU A 131 8.34 -22.45 -20.50
N ALA A 132 8.37 -23.64 -21.12
CA ALA A 132 7.39 -24.14 -22.05
C ALA A 132 5.97 -24.16 -21.48
N ILE A 133 5.83 -24.62 -20.23
CA ILE A 133 4.56 -24.74 -19.53
C ILE A 133 4.10 -23.37 -19.03
N GLY A 134 4.99 -22.52 -18.51
CA GLY A 134 4.66 -21.14 -18.15
C GLY A 134 4.09 -20.37 -19.33
N GLN A 135 4.70 -20.52 -20.52
CA GLN A 135 4.18 -19.92 -21.75
C GLN A 135 2.82 -20.51 -22.18
N SER A 136 2.61 -21.82 -22.06
CA SER A 136 1.34 -22.49 -22.36
C SER A 136 0.21 -21.96 -21.46
N VAL A 137 0.44 -21.94 -20.15
CA VAL A 137 -0.48 -21.36 -19.15
C VAL A 137 -0.86 -19.92 -19.50
N GLN A 138 0.11 -19.10 -19.91
CA GLN A 138 -0.13 -17.72 -20.30
C GLN A 138 -0.92 -17.59 -21.62
N ASP A 139 -0.69 -18.48 -22.58
CA ASP A 139 -1.46 -18.50 -23.84
C ASP A 139 -2.89 -19.00 -23.63
N HIS A 140 -3.11 -19.80 -22.57
CA HIS A 140 -4.40 -20.31 -22.13
C HIS A 140 -5.07 -19.46 -21.04
N LYS A 141 -4.57 -18.24 -20.76
CA LYS A 141 -5.12 -17.35 -19.72
C LYS A 141 -6.60 -16.96 -19.87
N ASP A 142 -7.15 -17.09 -21.08
CA ASP A 142 -8.56 -16.84 -21.40
C ASP A 142 -9.37 -18.14 -21.62
N ASP A 143 -8.81 -19.29 -21.22
CA ASP A 143 -9.35 -20.65 -21.41
C ASP A 143 -9.68 -21.32 -20.06
N PRO A 144 -10.90 -21.12 -19.54
CA PRO A 144 -11.26 -21.61 -18.21
C PRO A 144 -11.28 -23.14 -18.12
N ALA A 145 -11.48 -23.86 -19.24
CA ALA A 145 -11.46 -25.33 -19.25
C ALA A 145 -10.03 -25.85 -19.03
N TYR A 146 -9.06 -25.32 -19.77
CA TYR A 146 -7.65 -25.63 -19.58
C TYR A 146 -7.18 -25.22 -18.17
N LEU A 147 -7.43 -23.96 -17.77
CA LEU A 147 -6.95 -23.44 -16.50
C LEU A 147 -7.51 -24.21 -15.30
N LYS A 148 -8.79 -24.61 -15.36
CA LYS A 148 -9.38 -25.47 -14.33
C LYS A 148 -8.69 -26.83 -14.29
N ALA A 149 -8.49 -27.48 -15.44
CA ALA A 149 -7.90 -28.80 -15.48
C ALA A 149 -6.43 -28.80 -15.00
N PHE A 150 -5.67 -27.76 -15.33
CA PHE A 150 -4.30 -27.55 -14.84
C PHE A 150 -4.30 -27.42 -13.31
N ALA A 151 -5.22 -26.60 -12.77
CA ALA A 151 -5.37 -26.40 -11.33
C ALA A 151 -5.81 -27.69 -10.59
N ASP A 152 -6.82 -28.39 -11.12
CA ASP A 152 -7.32 -29.67 -10.58
C ASP A 152 -6.22 -30.75 -10.55
N ALA A 153 -5.28 -30.70 -11.50
CA ALA A 153 -4.18 -31.65 -11.63
C ALA A 153 -3.02 -31.41 -10.66
N GLY A 154 -3.09 -30.39 -9.81
CA GLY A 154 -2.03 -30.03 -8.86
C GLY A 154 -1.17 -28.85 -9.31
N GLY A 155 -1.41 -28.29 -10.50
CA GLY A 155 -0.61 -27.21 -11.06
C GLY A 155 -0.51 -25.97 -10.15
N MET A 156 -1.50 -25.69 -9.31
CA MET A 156 -1.43 -24.59 -8.32
C MET A 156 -0.34 -24.81 -7.27
N ALA A 157 -0.21 -26.03 -6.75
CA ALA A 157 0.80 -26.38 -5.76
C ALA A 157 2.22 -26.42 -6.36
N ASP A 158 2.32 -26.84 -7.62
CA ASP A 158 3.58 -26.88 -8.35
C ASP A 158 4.04 -25.48 -8.75
N VAL A 159 3.13 -24.60 -9.21
CA VAL A 159 3.45 -23.19 -9.51
C VAL A 159 4.02 -22.47 -8.29
N ALA A 160 3.54 -22.78 -7.08
CA ALA A 160 4.05 -22.20 -5.83
C ALA A 160 5.52 -22.55 -5.54
N ARG A 161 6.14 -23.48 -6.28
CA ARG A 161 7.55 -23.91 -6.13
C ARG A 161 8.46 -23.44 -7.28
N VAL A 162 7.90 -22.83 -8.33
CA VAL A 162 8.62 -22.54 -9.58
C VAL A 162 9.83 -21.63 -9.34
N SER A 163 9.70 -20.63 -8.47
CA SER A 163 10.80 -19.69 -8.20
C SER A 163 12.00 -20.38 -7.56
N GLN A 164 11.78 -21.30 -6.60
CA GLN A 164 12.86 -22.07 -5.98
C GLN A 164 13.54 -23.00 -7.00
N ALA A 165 12.77 -23.65 -7.88
CA ALA A 165 13.35 -24.50 -8.91
C ALA A 165 14.19 -23.71 -9.93
N LEU A 166 13.70 -22.56 -10.38
CA LEU A 166 14.44 -21.67 -11.28
C LEU A 166 15.71 -21.12 -10.61
N HIS A 167 15.61 -20.74 -9.33
CA HIS A 167 16.76 -20.32 -8.54
C HIS A 167 17.82 -21.42 -8.43
N GLN A 168 17.46 -22.70 -8.28
CA GLN A 168 18.45 -23.78 -8.28
C GLN A 168 19.18 -23.92 -9.63
N GLN A 169 18.54 -23.56 -10.73
CA GLN A 169 19.12 -23.67 -12.08
C GLN A 169 20.06 -22.51 -12.43
N ASP A 170 19.68 -21.27 -12.11
CA ASP A 170 20.44 -20.08 -12.50
C ASP A 170 21.03 -19.27 -11.34
N GLY A 171 20.77 -19.67 -10.10
CA GLY A 171 21.57 -19.45 -8.90
C GLY A 171 21.82 -18.02 -8.47
N THR A 172 22.24 -17.86 -7.21
CA THR A 172 22.79 -16.56 -6.78
C THR A 172 24.15 -16.34 -7.42
N HIS A 173 24.20 -15.42 -8.38
CA HIS A 173 25.45 -14.95 -8.98
C HIS A 173 25.66 -13.48 -8.65
N LYS A 174 26.64 -13.18 -7.79
CA LYS A 174 26.94 -11.81 -7.31
C LYS A 174 25.71 -11.14 -6.66
N ASN A 175 25.05 -11.82 -5.73
CA ASN A 175 23.88 -11.33 -5.01
C ASN A 175 22.61 -11.11 -5.88
N VAL A 176 22.60 -11.60 -7.13
CA VAL A 176 21.40 -11.67 -7.98
C VAL A 176 20.78 -13.05 -7.83
N VAL A 177 19.60 -13.14 -7.21
CA VAL A 177 18.95 -14.42 -6.84
C VAL A 177 18.24 -15.09 -8.03
N LEU A 178 17.67 -14.32 -8.94
CA LEU A 178 16.97 -14.80 -10.13
C LEU A 178 17.41 -14.00 -11.34
N SER A 179 17.61 -14.67 -12.48
CA SER A 179 17.81 -13.98 -13.76
C SER A 179 16.54 -13.30 -14.26
N ASP A 180 16.68 -12.35 -15.18
CA ASP A 180 15.54 -11.70 -15.85
C ASP A 180 14.68 -12.70 -16.61
N ASP A 181 15.28 -13.73 -17.22
CA ASP A 181 14.57 -14.81 -17.91
C ASP A 181 13.71 -15.62 -16.92
N SER A 182 14.25 -15.96 -15.76
CA SER A 182 13.50 -16.65 -14.70
C SER A 182 12.36 -15.79 -14.16
N ALA A 183 12.60 -14.49 -13.97
CA ALA A 183 11.55 -13.54 -13.59
C ALA A 183 10.41 -13.48 -14.62
N GLU A 184 10.72 -13.51 -15.92
CA GLU A 184 9.71 -13.55 -16.98
C GLU A 184 8.89 -14.85 -16.93
N ILE A 185 9.54 -16.00 -16.72
CA ILE A 185 8.87 -17.29 -16.59
C ILE A 185 7.90 -17.28 -15.39
N ILE A 186 8.36 -16.80 -14.23
CA ILE A 186 7.52 -16.66 -13.03
C ILE A 186 6.32 -15.75 -13.30
N GLY A 187 6.52 -14.63 -13.99
CA GLY A 187 5.45 -13.71 -14.38
C GLY A 187 4.36 -14.35 -15.24
N LYS A 188 4.73 -15.25 -16.16
CA LYS A 188 3.77 -16.01 -17.00
C LYS A 188 2.88 -16.93 -16.16
N PHE A 189 3.45 -17.63 -15.19
CA PHE A 189 2.67 -18.44 -14.25
C PHE A 189 1.77 -17.58 -13.37
N ALA A 190 2.28 -16.47 -12.83
CA ALA A 190 1.54 -15.54 -11.99
C ALA A 190 0.30 -14.96 -12.69
N ASP A 191 0.42 -14.59 -13.97
CA ASP A 191 -0.72 -14.15 -14.79
C ASP A 191 -1.78 -15.24 -14.93
N GLY A 192 -1.36 -16.48 -15.18
CA GLY A 192 -2.25 -17.64 -15.30
C GLY A 192 -3.02 -17.94 -14.02
N ILE A 193 -2.35 -17.99 -12.87
CA ILE A 193 -3.00 -18.26 -11.58
C ILE A 193 -3.97 -17.15 -11.18
N ASN A 194 -3.63 -15.88 -11.45
CA ASN A 194 -4.55 -14.78 -11.22
C ASN A 194 -5.84 -14.95 -12.04
N ARG A 195 -5.74 -15.46 -13.27
CA ARG A 195 -6.91 -15.75 -14.10
C ARG A 195 -7.76 -16.90 -13.59
N ILE A 196 -7.16 -17.92 -12.97
CA ILE A 196 -7.90 -18.98 -12.28
C ILE A 196 -8.81 -18.37 -11.22
N PHE A 197 -8.27 -17.55 -10.32
CA PHE A 197 -9.06 -16.92 -9.25
C PHE A 197 -10.11 -15.92 -9.77
N LYS A 198 -9.80 -15.16 -10.82
CA LYS A 198 -10.80 -14.30 -11.47
C LYS A 198 -11.96 -15.08 -12.09
N TYR A 199 -11.69 -16.25 -12.67
CA TYR A 199 -12.76 -17.11 -13.18
C TYR A 199 -13.50 -17.86 -12.07
N GLU A 200 -12.88 -18.04 -10.91
CA GLU A 200 -13.51 -18.65 -9.74
C GLU A 200 -14.47 -17.68 -9.02
N ARG A 201 -14.04 -16.42 -8.84
CA ARG A 201 -14.70 -15.43 -7.96
C ARG A 201 -15.30 -14.24 -8.70
N GLY A 202 -15.10 -14.14 -10.01
CA GLY A 202 -15.63 -13.05 -10.82
C GLY A 202 -17.17 -13.05 -10.92
N LYS A 203 -17.75 -11.96 -11.43
CA LYS A 203 -19.22 -11.78 -11.54
C LYS A 203 -19.95 -12.90 -12.30
N ASN A 204 -19.26 -13.57 -13.21
CA ASN A 204 -19.75 -14.74 -13.93
C ASN A 204 -18.72 -15.88 -13.75
N PRO A 205 -18.77 -16.62 -12.64
CA PRO A 205 -17.81 -17.69 -12.38
C PRO A 205 -17.84 -18.72 -13.51
N LYS A 206 -16.65 -19.04 -14.02
CA LYS A 206 -16.43 -20.09 -15.04
C LYS A 206 -15.68 -21.29 -14.48
N ILE A 207 -15.09 -21.14 -13.29
CA ILE A 207 -14.43 -22.20 -12.53
C ILE A 207 -15.17 -22.31 -11.19
N PRO A 208 -15.56 -23.51 -10.73
CA PRO A 208 -16.12 -23.70 -9.40
C PRO A 208 -15.10 -23.36 -8.29
N PRO A 209 -15.53 -22.76 -7.17
CA PRO A 209 -14.68 -22.52 -6.01
C PRO A 209 -14.00 -23.79 -5.49
N ASN A 210 -12.69 -23.73 -5.28
CA ASN A 210 -11.87 -24.77 -4.69
C ASN A 210 -10.86 -24.18 -3.69
N ALA A 211 -11.08 -24.46 -2.40
CA ALA A 211 -10.22 -23.97 -1.33
C ALA A 211 -8.76 -24.44 -1.45
N ASP A 212 -8.49 -25.56 -2.12
CA ASP A 212 -7.13 -26.09 -2.28
C ASP A 212 -6.26 -25.19 -3.17
N TYR A 213 -6.85 -24.42 -4.10
CA TYR A 213 -6.11 -23.50 -4.97
C TYR A 213 -5.50 -22.35 -4.18
N GLU A 214 -6.28 -21.75 -3.29
CA GLU A 214 -5.82 -20.68 -2.42
C GLU A 214 -4.90 -21.22 -1.31
N LYS A 215 -5.20 -22.43 -0.82
CA LYS A 215 -4.36 -23.13 0.14
C LYS A 215 -2.95 -23.37 -0.40
N ALA A 216 -2.79 -23.69 -1.68
CA ALA A 216 -1.49 -23.84 -2.31
C ALA A 216 -0.60 -22.58 -2.20
N LEU A 217 -1.20 -21.39 -2.13
CA LEU A 217 -0.48 -20.11 -2.02
C LEU A 217 -0.36 -19.62 -0.57
N THR A 218 -1.31 -19.97 0.30
CA THR A 218 -1.28 -19.56 1.73
C THR A 218 -0.56 -20.55 2.62
N GLN A 219 -0.40 -21.80 2.17
CA GLN A 219 0.25 -22.91 2.88
C GLN A 219 1.05 -23.77 1.88
N PRO A 220 2.07 -23.18 1.19
CA PRO A 220 2.86 -23.90 0.22
C PRO A 220 3.62 -25.08 0.87
N ALA A 221 3.90 -26.11 0.06
CA ALA A 221 4.66 -27.27 0.51
C ALA A 221 6.03 -26.84 1.06
N GLY A 222 6.42 -27.40 2.21
CA GLY A 222 7.68 -27.04 2.88
C GLY A 222 7.71 -25.62 3.47
N GLY A 223 6.61 -24.86 3.42
CA GLY A 223 6.56 -23.48 3.92
C GLY A 223 7.27 -22.47 3.02
N ASP A 224 7.46 -22.77 1.73
CA ASP A 224 8.14 -21.91 0.76
C ASP A 224 7.30 -20.68 0.36
N MET A 225 7.14 -19.77 1.32
CA MET A 225 6.48 -18.48 1.11
C MET A 225 7.33 -17.55 0.24
N TRP A 226 8.65 -17.79 0.12
CA TRP A 226 9.51 -17.01 -0.76
C TRP A 226 9.11 -17.17 -2.22
N SER A 227 8.95 -18.41 -2.70
CA SER A 227 8.49 -18.66 -4.08
C SER A 227 7.11 -18.06 -4.34
N VAL A 228 6.20 -18.14 -3.36
CA VAL A 228 4.90 -17.47 -3.44
C VAL A 228 5.09 -15.96 -3.60
N GLY A 229 5.91 -15.32 -2.77
CA GLY A 229 6.16 -13.88 -2.87
C GLY A 229 6.73 -13.47 -4.23
N MET A 230 7.59 -14.29 -4.85
CA MET A 230 8.14 -14.03 -6.17
C MET A 230 7.07 -14.10 -7.28
N LEU A 231 6.06 -14.97 -7.17
CA LEU A 231 4.90 -14.95 -8.08
C LEU A 231 4.19 -13.58 -8.05
N PHE A 232 4.02 -12.97 -6.87
CA PHE A 232 3.40 -11.66 -6.75
C PHE A 232 4.34 -10.52 -7.17
N LYS A 233 5.64 -10.65 -6.91
CA LYS A 233 6.66 -9.69 -7.33
C LYS A 233 6.69 -9.54 -8.85
N TYR A 234 6.81 -10.65 -9.58
CA TYR A 234 6.97 -10.66 -11.04
C TYR A 234 5.65 -10.79 -11.80
N GLY A 235 4.56 -11.08 -11.10
CA GLY A 235 3.23 -11.15 -11.67
C GLY A 235 2.57 -9.80 -11.95
N PRO A 236 1.25 -9.83 -12.24
CA PRO A 236 0.48 -8.62 -12.47
C PRO A 236 0.55 -7.64 -11.29
N ARG A 237 0.26 -6.36 -11.59
CA ARG A 237 0.06 -5.33 -10.56
C ARG A 237 -1.09 -5.70 -9.62
N GLY A 238 -1.06 -5.17 -8.40
CA GLY A 238 -2.01 -5.52 -7.34
C GLY A 238 -3.48 -5.23 -7.69
N ASP A 239 -3.74 -4.14 -8.41
CA ASP A 239 -5.07 -3.78 -8.93
C ASP A 239 -5.63 -4.80 -9.93
N ALA A 240 -4.74 -5.57 -10.57
CA ALA A 240 -5.10 -6.65 -11.46
C ALA A 240 -5.32 -7.99 -10.71
N TRP A 241 -4.97 -8.14 -9.43
CA TRP A 241 -5.24 -9.37 -8.69
C TRP A 241 -6.68 -9.44 -8.18
N GLU A 242 -7.18 -10.66 -7.98
CA GLU A 242 -8.43 -10.88 -7.26
C GLU A 242 -8.24 -10.46 -5.77
N PRO A 243 -9.05 -9.52 -5.24
CA PRO A 243 -8.78 -8.89 -3.94
C PRO A 243 -8.73 -9.86 -2.75
N HIS A 244 -9.62 -10.84 -2.71
CA HIS A 244 -9.71 -11.77 -1.59
C HIS A 244 -8.48 -12.68 -1.51
N VAL A 245 -8.03 -13.21 -2.66
CA VAL A 245 -6.82 -14.04 -2.74
C VAL A 245 -5.59 -13.21 -2.38
N LEU A 246 -5.46 -11.99 -2.91
CA LEU A 246 -4.35 -11.12 -2.57
C LEU A 246 -4.29 -10.81 -1.07
N SER A 247 -5.45 -10.54 -0.45
CA SER A 247 -5.57 -10.32 0.99
C SER A 247 -5.18 -11.55 1.81
N HIS A 248 -5.67 -12.73 1.44
CA HIS A 248 -5.40 -13.97 2.17
C HIS A 248 -3.94 -14.42 2.07
N VAL A 249 -3.34 -14.34 0.87
CA VAL A 249 -1.91 -14.65 0.69
C VAL A 249 -1.04 -13.63 1.43
N ALA A 250 -1.41 -12.35 1.42
CA ALA A 250 -0.73 -11.34 2.22
C ALA A 250 -0.84 -11.59 3.73
N GLY A 251 -2.00 -12.03 4.22
CA GLY A 251 -2.18 -12.43 5.61
C GLY A 251 -1.28 -13.61 5.99
N ALA A 252 -1.28 -14.67 5.18
CA ALA A 252 -0.39 -15.81 5.36
C ALA A 252 1.10 -15.41 5.34
N MET A 253 1.47 -14.45 4.48
CA MET A 253 2.82 -13.91 4.43
C MET A 253 3.18 -13.12 5.69
N LEU A 254 2.26 -12.33 6.26
CA LEU A 254 2.51 -11.64 7.54
C LEU A 254 2.63 -12.65 8.70
N ASP A 255 1.80 -13.70 8.71
CA ASP A 255 1.91 -14.78 9.69
C ASP A 255 3.25 -15.53 9.56
N TRP A 256 3.70 -15.79 8.32
CA TRP A 256 5.02 -16.38 8.06
C TRP A 256 6.14 -15.44 8.51
N ARG A 257 6.08 -14.15 8.14
CA ARG A 257 7.03 -13.09 8.54
C ARG A 257 7.20 -13.02 10.05
N LYS A 258 6.11 -13.10 10.80
CA LYS A 258 6.12 -13.06 12.26
C LYS A 258 6.91 -14.22 12.89
N SER A 259 6.97 -15.35 12.20
CA SER A 259 7.62 -16.58 12.68
C SER A 259 9.03 -16.78 12.15
N HIS A 260 9.55 -15.88 11.30
CA HIS A 260 10.88 -15.97 10.70
C HIS A 260 11.64 -14.66 10.86
N ASP A 261 12.93 -14.76 11.15
CA ASP A 261 13.77 -13.57 11.17
C ASP A 261 14.03 -13.09 9.73
N MET A 262 13.52 -11.90 9.45
CA MET A 262 13.47 -11.38 8.09
C MET A 262 14.73 -10.64 7.67
N ARG A 263 15.59 -10.30 8.63
CA ARG A 263 16.75 -9.43 8.47
C ARG A 263 17.92 -9.96 9.29
N PRO A 264 19.17 -9.75 8.85
CA PRO A 264 20.33 -10.00 9.69
C PRO A 264 20.30 -9.06 10.91
N GLY A 265 20.80 -9.56 12.04
CA GLY A 265 21.14 -8.72 13.19
C GLY A 265 22.35 -7.84 12.89
N TYR A 266 22.57 -6.82 13.72
CA TYR A 266 23.73 -5.97 13.62
C TYR A 266 24.41 -5.80 14.98
N SER A 267 25.69 -6.14 15.04
CA SER A 267 26.53 -6.00 16.23
C SER A 267 27.40 -4.76 16.10
N LYS A 268 27.23 -3.82 17.04
CA LYS A 268 28.08 -2.62 17.11
C LYS A 268 29.45 -3.05 17.64
N GLY A 269 30.46 -2.96 16.80
CA GLY A 269 31.83 -3.29 17.14
C GLY A 269 32.30 -2.58 18.41
N GLY A 270 33.16 -3.24 19.18
CA GLY A 270 33.55 -2.77 20.49
C GLY A 270 34.70 -3.56 21.10
N VAL A 271 35.24 -3.06 22.21
CA VAL A 271 36.28 -3.74 22.96
C VAL A 271 35.62 -4.71 23.94
N VAL A 272 35.80 -6.02 23.72
CA VAL A 272 35.34 -7.08 24.61
C VAL A 272 36.57 -7.71 25.27
N GLY A 273 36.75 -7.45 26.57
CA GLY A 273 37.95 -7.87 27.30
C GLY A 273 39.20 -7.14 26.84
N MET A 274 40.18 -7.86 26.29
CA MET A 274 41.42 -7.29 25.71
C MET A 274 41.44 -7.28 24.17
N GLY A 275 40.32 -7.65 23.52
CA GLY A 275 40.20 -7.70 22.06
C GLY A 275 39.20 -6.69 21.51
N TYR A 276 39.40 -6.27 20.26
CA TYR A 276 38.41 -5.50 19.49
C TYR A 276 37.59 -6.46 18.63
N SER A 277 36.27 -6.44 18.80
CA SER A 277 35.32 -7.08 17.89
C SER A 277 34.88 -6.03 16.86
N PRO A 278 35.06 -6.25 15.56
CA PRO A 278 34.57 -5.33 14.54
C PRO A 278 33.04 -5.31 14.49
N GLU A 279 32.48 -4.27 13.86
CA GLU A 279 31.06 -4.23 13.49
C GLU A 279 30.77 -5.32 12.47
N ALA A 280 29.66 -6.05 12.65
CA ALA A 280 29.30 -7.16 11.77
C ALA A 280 27.78 -7.35 11.68
N TYR A 281 27.34 -7.90 10.55
CA TYR A 281 25.98 -8.42 10.38
C TYR A 281 25.98 -9.90 10.75
N GLU A 282 25.06 -10.29 11.61
CA GLU A 282 24.93 -11.68 12.08
C GLU A 282 23.64 -12.26 11.51
N ASP A 283 23.77 -13.37 10.78
CA ASP A 283 22.59 -14.07 10.26
C ASP A 283 21.94 -14.90 11.38
N PRO A 284 20.59 -14.90 11.47
CA PRO A 284 19.87 -15.79 12.36
C PRO A 284 20.04 -17.25 11.91
N GLU A 285 19.93 -18.20 12.85
CA GLU A 285 20.18 -19.62 12.59
C GLU A 285 19.31 -20.19 11.45
N ASP A 286 18.05 -19.76 11.36
CA ASP A 286 17.07 -20.21 10.37
C ASP A 286 16.69 -19.11 9.36
N ALA A 287 17.68 -18.34 8.89
CA ALA A 287 17.47 -17.27 7.91
C ALA A 287 16.84 -17.81 6.60
N TRP A 288 15.66 -17.31 6.22
CA TRP A 288 14.98 -17.72 4.99
C TRP A 288 15.84 -17.49 3.73
N TYR A 289 16.66 -16.43 3.76
CA TYR A 289 17.55 -16.05 2.66
C TYR A 289 18.82 -16.91 2.59
N GLY A 290 19.10 -17.72 3.61
CA GLY A 290 20.22 -18.66 3.61
C GLY A 290 20.06 -19.73 2.53
N ALA A 291 18.83 -20.19 2.29
CA ALA A 291 18.50 -21.12 1.20
C ALA A 291 18.72 -20.52 -0.20
N LEU A 292 18.87 -19.19 -0.30
CA LEU A 292 19.15 -18.46 -1.52
C LEU A 292 20.65 -18.18 -1.70
N GLY A 293 21.50 -18.66 -0.80
CA GLY A 293 22.93 -18.37 -0.79
C GLY A 293 23.27 -16.92 -0.41
N LEU A 294 22.36 -16.19 0.25
CA LEU A 294 22.58 -14.83 0.74
C LEU A 294 23.11 -14.84 2.20
N THR A 295 24.10 -15.69 2.48
CA THR A 295 24.66 -15.87 3.84
C THR A 295 25.92 -15.05 4.07
N HIS A 296 26.14 -14.67 5.33
CA HIS A 296 27.36 -14.05 5.82
C HIS A 296 28.59 -14.95 5.61
N SER A 297 29.74 -14.35 5.30
CA SER A 297 31.04 -15.05 5.27
C SER A 297 32.06 -14.31 6.15
N ASP A 298 32.31 -14.84 7.34
CA ASP A 298 33.21 -14.26 8.35
C ASP A 298 34.66 -14.08 7.86
N MET A 299 35.09 -14.81 6.81
CA MET A 299 36.48 -14.83 6.35
C MET A 299 36.76 -13.93 5.14
N ASP A 300 35.75 -13.62 4.33
CA ASP A 300 35.95 -13.00 3.01
C ASP A 300 35.09 -11.75 2.78
N GLU A 301 34.09 -11.47 3.63
CA GLU A 301 33.14 -10.37 3.41
C GLU A 301 33.68 -9.04 3.96
N ASN A 302 33.94 -8.07 3.08
CA ASN A 302 34.20 -6.69 3.51
C ASN A 302 32.87 -5.91 3.69
N SER A 303 32.95 -4.67 4.15
CA SER A 303 31.75 -3.85 4.41
C SER A 303 30.89 -3.55 3.17
N GLN A 304 31.50 -3.50 1.97
CA GLN A 304 30.74 -3.32 0.72
C GLN A 304 30.01 -4.60 0.32
N ASP A 305 30.64 -5.75 0.50
CA ASP A 305 30.03 -7.05 0.23
C ASP A 305 28.84 -7.29 1.17
N ALA A 306 29.01 -6.99 2.46
CA ALA A 306 27.95 -7.05 3.46
C ALA A 306 26.75 -6.16 3.12
N LEU A 307 26.99 -4.91 2.72
CA LEU A 307 25.92 -4.02 2.27
C LEU A 307 25.28 -4.52 0.97
N SER A 308 26.03 -5.07 0.03
CA SER A 308 25.48 -5.64 -1.20
C SER A 308 24.58 -6.84 -0.91
N ARG A 309 24.97 -7.71 0.02
CA ARG A 309 24.16 -8.84 0.50
C ARG A 309 22.88 -8.38 1.17
N VAL A 310 22.98 -7.41 2.09
CA VAL A 310 21.81 -6.82 2.76
C VAL A 310 20.82 -6.22 1.74
N ASN A 311 21.31 -5.48 0.74
CA ASN A 311 20.46 -4.95 -0.34
C ASN A 311 19.79 -6.07 -1.15
N ALA A 312 20.48 -7.20 -1.35
CA ALA A 312 19.90 -8.35 -2.05
C ALA A 312 18.86 -9.08 -1.21
N ILE A 313 19.04 -9.20 0.11
CA ILE A 313 18.02 -9.71 1.03
C ILE A 313 16.77 -8.84 0.94
N ASP A 314 16.93 -7.52 1.03
CA ASP A 314 15.82 -6.57 0.96
C ASP A 314 15.08 -6.61 -0.39
N THR A 315 15.84 -6.61 -1.50
CA THR A 315 15.29 -6.70 -2.87
C THR A 315 14.51 -8.00 -3.08
N ASN A 316 14.84 -9.09 -2.38
CA ASN A 316 14.20 -10.39 -2.54
C ASN A 316 13.26 -10.75 -1.38
N ASP A 317 12.98 -9.81 -0.47
CA ASP A 317 12.02 -10.03 0.61
C ASP A 317 10.61 -10.27 0.02
N PRO A 318 10.05 -11.47 0.21
CA PRO A 318 8.78 -11.85 -0.40
C PRO A 318 7.59 -11.10 0.22
N SER A 319 7.73 -10.64 1.47
CA SER A 319 6.68 -9.88 2.16
C SER A 319 6.61 -8.44 1.67
N ILE A 320 7.74 -7.82 1.31
CA ILE A 320 7.76 -6.48 0.71
C ILE A 320 7.06 -6.49 -0.65
N ALA A 321 7.36 -7.48 -1.49
CA ALA A 321 6.68 -7.67 -2.77
C ALA A 321 5.16 -7.81 -2.60
N LEU A 322 4.70 -8.62 -1.64
CA LEU A 322 3.27 -8.76 -1.36
C LEU A 322 2.65 -7.47 -0.81
N MET A 323 3.29 -6.78 0.13
CA MET A 323 2.77 -5.50 0.66
C MET A 323 2.69 -4.43 -0.43
N GLN A 324 3.65 -4.40 -1.36
CA GLN A 324 3.56 -3.55 -2.53
C GLN A 324 2.29 -3.86 -3.34
N ARG A 325 2.02 -5.13 -3.66
CA ARG A 325 0.81 -5.52 -4.40
C ARG A 325 -0.47 -5.20 -3.64
N VAL A 326 -0.54 -5.51 -2.35
CA VAL A 326 -1.72 -5.16 -1.52
C VAL A 326 -1.97 -3.66 -1.53
N SER A 327 -0.93 -2.83 -1.47
CA SER A 327 -1.09 -1.38 -1.49
C SER A 327 -1.67 -0.82 -2.80
N GLU A 328 -1.56 -1.57 -3.89
CA GLU A 328 -2.15 -1.22 -5.20
C GLU A 328 -3.64 -1.64 -5.29
N ASN A 329 -4.18 -2.33 -4.28
CA ASN A 329 -5.54 -2.87 -4.25
C ASN A 329 -6.25 -2.55 -2.92
N ALA A 330 -7.03 -1.47 -2.91
CA ALA A 330 -7.70 -1.00 -1.70
C ALA A 330 -8.69 -2.02 -1.10
N ASP A 331 -9.33 -2.85 -1.92
CA ASP A 331 -10.23 -3.91 -1.47
C ASP A 331 -9.44 -4.99 -0.71
N ALA A 332 -8.32 -5.45 -1.27
CA ALA A 332 -7.44 -6.42 -0.61
C ALA A 332 -6.85 -5.86 0.69
N ALA A 333 -6.46 -4.58 0.71
CA ALA A 333 -5.93 -3.90 1.89
C ALA A 333 -6.99 -3.79 3.01
N ARG A 334 -8.24 -3.43 2.66
CA ARG A 334 -9.37 -3.42 3.59
C ARG A 334 -9.66 -4.81 4.14
N ASP A 335 -9.69 -5.83 3.28
CA ASP A 335 -9.90 -7.21 3.73
C ASP A 335 -8.77 -7.69 4.65
N LEU A 336 -7.52 -7.32 4.35
CA LEU A 336 -6.35 -7.73 5.13
C LEU A 336 -6.41 -7.17 6.56
N LEU A 337 -6.79 -5.91 6.71
CA LEU A 337 -6.83 -5.20 7.99
C LEU A 337 -8.20 -5.25 8.68
N GLY A 338 -9.28 -5.54 7.95
CA GLY A 338 -10.64 -5.65 8.47
C GLY A 338 -11.10 -7.08 8.75
N GLY A 339 -10.40 -8.08 8.20
CA GLY A 339 -10.71 -9.50 8.38
C GLY A 339 -10.48 -10.04 9.79
N LYS A 340 -10.73 -11.34 9.99
CA LYS A 340 -10.66 -12.02 11.30
C LYS A 340 -9.30 -11.85 12.01
N SER A 341 -8.20 -11.83 11.25
CA SER A 341 -6.84 -11.64 11.76
C SER A 341 -6.34 -10.19 11.62
N GLY A 342 -7.19 -9.25 11.20
CA GLY A 342 -6.81 -7.88 10.86
C GLY A 342 -6.11 -7.12 11.98
N ALA A 343 -6.48 -7.36 13.24
CA ALA A 343 -5.80 -6.78 14.40
C ALA A 343 -4.35 -7.28 14.56
N ASN A 344 -4.07 -8.54 14.21
CA ASN A 344 -2.70 -9.07 14.23
C ASN A 344 -1.92 -8.54 13.02
N HIS A 345 -2.51 -8.55 11.83
CA HIS A 345 -1.87 -8.00 10.63
C HIS A 345 -1.51 -6.52 10.80
N ALA A 346 -2.39 -5.71 11.40
CA ALA A 346 -2.10 -4.31 11.69
C ALA A 346 -0.87 -4.14 12.59
N LYS A 347 -0.67 -5.01 13.58
CA LYS A 347 0.53 -5.00 14.43
C LYS A 347 1.79 -5.35 13.63
N GLU A 348 1.70 -6.35 12.75
CA GLU A 348 2.83 -6.72 11.89
C GLU A 348 3.17 -5.62 10.87
N LEU A 349 2.19 -4.86 10.38
CA LEU A 349 2.48 -3.73 9.48
C LEU A 349 3.14 -2.56 10.20
N VAL A 350 2.74 -2.28 11.44
CA VAL A 350 3.19 -1.08 12.18
C VAL A 350 4.54 -1.30 12.88
N ASN A 351 5.00 -2.55 13.06
CA ASN A 351 6.25 -2.88 13.75
C ASN A 351 7.51 -2.31 13.05
N ASP A 352 8.67 -2.33 13.73
CA ASP A 352 9.94 -1.85 13.16
C ASP A 352 10.69 -2.92 12.37
N GLY A 353 10.16 -4.15 12.31
CA GLY A 353 10.82 -5.27 11.66
C GLY A 353 11.00 -5.07 10.15
N TRP A 354 10.45 -4.01 9.56
CA TRP A 354 10.63 -3.61 8.16
C TRP A 354 11.94 -2.86 7.88
N ALA A 355 12.62 -2.37 8.92
CA ALA A 355 13.93 -1.76 8.79
C ALA A 355 15.04 -2.81 8.95
N THR A 356 16.15 -2.62 8.23
CA THR A 356 17.35 -3.42 8.47
C THR A 356 18.27 -2.69 9.46
N PRO A 357 18.57 -3.28 10.62
CA PRO A 357 19.53 -2.73 11.59
C PRO A 357 20.84 -2.29 10.95
N GLY A 358 21.48 -1.24 11.48
CA GLY A 358 22.78 -0.76 11.00
C GLY A 358 22.78 -0.08 9.63
N THR A 359 21.61 0.07 8.97
CA THR A 359 21.50 0.68 7.64
C THR A 359 20.44 1.79 7.57
N LYS A 360 20.35 2.45 6.41
CA LYS A 360 19.23 3.34 6.06
C LYS A 360 18.14 2.63 5.24
N LEU A 361 18.23 1.31 5.07
CA LEU A 361 17.26 0.53 4.32
C LEU A 361 16.03 0.30 5.19
N ASP A 362 14.97 0.98 4.81
CA ASP A 362 13.67 0.96 5.48
C ASP A 362 12.58 0.89 4.42
N ASP A 363 11.93 -0.26 4.36
CA ASP A 363 10.91 -0.56 3.37
C ASP A 363 9.48 -0.51 3.92
N ALA A 364 9.29 0.11 5.08
CA ALA A 364 7.96 0.36 5.64
C ALA A 364 7.09 1.27 4.75
N LYS A 365 7.65 1.89 3.70
CA LYS A 365 6.88 2.62 2.69
C LYS A 365 5.72 1.80 2.09
N PHE A 366 5.89 0.48 1.94
CA PHE A 366 4.85 -0.42 1.42
C PHE A 366 3.80 -0.82 2.49
N PRO A 367 4.17 -1.33 3.69
CA PRO A 367 3.23 -1.46 4.82
C PRO A 367 2.43 -0.18 5.11
N ALA A 368 3.10 0.98 5.11
CA ALA A 368 2.48 2.28 5.27
C ALA A 368 1.47 2.59 4.14
N ALA A 369 1.75 2.17 2.91
CA ALA A 369 0.83 2.31 1.79
C ALA A 369 -0.39 1.40 1.92
N VAL A 370 -0.23 0.17 2.43
CA VAL A 370 -1.34 -0.75 2.75
C VAL A 370 -2.28 -0.12 3.78
N ILE A 371 -1.73 0.44 4.87
CA ILE A 371 -2.52 1.15 5.89
C ILE A 371 -3.34 2.27 5.24
N ARG A 372 -2.71 3.14 4.44
CA ARG A 372 -3.42 4.24 3.76
C ARG A 372 -4.51 3.75 2.82
N ALA A 373 -4.24 2.71 2.03
CA ALA A 373 -5.20 2.14 1.10
C ALA A 373 -6.42 1.54 1.83
N ALA A 374 -6.19 0.89 2.98
CA ALA A 374 -7.23 0.27 3.77
C ALA A 374 -8.12 1.28 4.51
N THR A 375 -7.56 2.39 5.01
CA THR A 375 -8.30 3.29 5.91
C THR A 375 -8.89 4.52 5.23
N GLY A 376 -8.45 4.83 4.01
CA GLY A 376 -8.73 6.11 3.34
C GLY A 376 -10.14 6.25 2.73
N ASP A 377 -10.83 5.15 2.41
CA ASP A 377 -12.12 5.19 1.71
C ASP A 377 -13.29 5.29 2.70
N ARG A 378 -13.59 6.53 3.10
CA ARG A 378 -14.70 6.84 4.00
C ARG A 378 -16.05 7.10 3.29
N ILE A 379 -16.12 6.93 1.97
CA ILE A 379 -17.34 7.24 1.18
C ILE A 379 -18.01 5.95 0.71
N HIS A 380 -17.26 5.10 0.02
CA HIS A 380 -17.83 3.91 -0.61
C HIS A 380 -17.72 2.67 0.28
N HIS A 381 -16.72 2.63 1.16
CA HIS A 381 -16.42 1.48 2.03
C HIS A 381 -16.18 1.93 3.48
N ALA A 382 -17.05 2.81 3.99
CA ALA A 382 -16.83 3.47 5.27
C ALA A 382 -16.69 2.48 6.45
N ALA A 383 -17.51 1.42 6.48
CA ALA A 383 -17.52 0.45 7.58
C ALA A 383 -16.26 -0.43 7.59
N GLU A 384 -15.84 -0.88 6.41
CA GLU A 384 -14.63 -1.67 6.20
C GLU A 384 -13.39 -0.84 6.53
N SER A 385 -13.33 0.40 6.02
CA SER A 385 -12.24 1.35 6.32
C SER A 385 -12.16 1.69 7.80
N ALA A 386 -13.30 1.88 8.48
CA ALA A 386 -13.34 2.14 9.91
C ALA A 386 -12.87 0.93 10.74
N THR A 387 -13.20 -0.29 10.30
CA THR A 387 -12.69 -1.53 10.93
C THR A 387 -11.18 -1.63 10.80
N ALA A 388 -10.65 -1.39 9.60
CA ALA A 388 -9.19 -1.33 9.39
C ALA A 388 -8.54 -0.22 10.23
N ALA A 389 -9.13 0.97 10.28
CA ALA A 389 -8.61 2.10 11.06
C ALA A 389 -8.58 1.79 12.56
N ALA A 390 -9.63 1.19 13.12
CA ALA A 390 -9.65 0.77 14.52
C ALA A 390 -8.50 -0.20 14.84
N ASN A 391 -8.24 -1.18 13.96
CA ASN A 391 -7.13 -2.13 14.13
C ASN A 391 -5.76 -1.43 14.05
N VAL A 392 -5.58 -0.48 13.13
CA VAL A 392 -4.34 0.31 13.00
C VAL A 392 -4.11 1.24 14.19
N ILE A 393 -5.15 1.90 14.69
CA ILE A 393 -5.06 2.77 15.88
C ILE A 393 -4.62 1.95 17.09
N ASN A 394 -5.23 0.79 17.31
CA ASN A 394 -4.83 -0.12 18.38
C ASN A 394 -3.38 -0.64 18.20
N ALA A 395 -2.95 -0.91 16.97
CA ALA A 395 -1.59 -1.34 16.68
C ALA A 395 -0.55 -0.24 16.96
N GLY A 396 -0.81 1.01 16.53
CA GLY A 396 0.06 2.14 16.82
C GLY A 396 0.15 2.46 18.31
N ALA A 397 -0.97 2.43 19.04
CA ALA A 397 -0.96 2.57 20.49
C ALA A 397 -0.14 1.47 21.19
N ALA A 398 -0.27 0.21 20.73
CA ALA A 398 0.51 -0.90 21.27
C ALA A 398 2.01 -0.76 20.95
N LYS A 399 2.36 -0.28 19.75
CA LYS A 399 3.75 0.00 19.37
C LYS A 399 4.37 1.07 20.26
N TYR A 400 3.64 2.14 20.57
CA TYR A 400 4.15 3.17 21.49
C TYR A 400 4.57 2.57 22.84
N ALA A 401 3.72 1.72 23.42
CA ALA A 401 4.01 1.03 24.66
C ALA A 401 5.23 0.09 24.55
N GLN A 402 5.36 -0.65 23.44
CA GLN A 402 6.51 -1.54 23.19
C GLN A 402 7.82 -0.75 23.05
N ASP A 403 7.81 0.33 22.29
CA ASP A 403 8.99 1.17 22.08
C ASP A 403 9.48 1.86 23.35
N GLY A 404 8.58 2.13 24.30
CA GLY A 404 8.94 2.62 25.63
C GLY A 404 9.84 1.66 26.42
N THR A 405 9.87 0.37 26.05
CA THR A 405 10.70 -0.66 26.67
C THR A 405 12.03 -0.92 25.96
N LYS A 406 12.24 -0.34 24.78
CA LYS A 406 13.48 -0.50 24.00
C LYS A 406 14.68 0.11 24.71
N SER A 407 15.78 -0.62 24.68
CA SER A 407 17.11 -0.13 25.04
C SER A 407 17.59 0.98 24.09
N ASP A 408 18.56 1.77 24.52
CA ASP A 408 19.15 2.82 23.67
C ASP A 408 19.79 2.24 22.40
N HIS A 409 20.33 1.02 22.49
CA HIS A 409 20.87 0.31 21.34
C HIS A 409 19.76 -0.04 20.34
N GLU A 410 18.63 -0.60 20.78
CA GLU A 410 17.51 -0.91 19.90
C GLU A 410 16.92 0.34 19.24
N LYS A 411 16.88 1.48 19.94
CA LYS A 411 16.45 2.76 19.37
C LYS A 411 17.42 3.28 18.29
N GLU A 412 18.72 3.02 18.45
CA GLU A 412 19.74 3.34 17.44
C GLU A 412 19.59 2.44 16.20
N GLN A 413 19.30 1.16 16.39
CA GLN A 413 19.14 0.19 15.30
C GLN A 413 17.81 0.33 14.55
N TYR A 414 16.76 0.73 15.24
CA TYR A 414 15.41 0.90 14.69
C TYR A 414 14.94 2.34 14.94
N PRO A 415 15.48 3.32 14.20
CA PRO A 415 15.04 4.69 14.31
C PRO A 415 13.58 4.85 13.89
N VAL A 416 12.97 5.98 14.27
CA VAL A 416 11.58 6.29 13.95
C VAL A 416 11.33 6.20 12.45
N ASN A 417 10.35 5.37 12.10
CA ASN A 417 9.97 5.14 10.72
C ASN A 417 9.12 6.29 10.18
N MET A 418 9.70 7.10 9.30
CA MET A 418 9.03 8.31 8.77
C MET A 418 7.81 7.97 7.92
N ALA A 419 7.88 6.91 7.10
CA ALA A 419 6.78 6.49 6.23
C ALA A 419 5.60 5.95 7.03
N MET A 420 5.88 5.17 8.09
CA MET A 420 4.88 4.64 9.00
C MET A 420 4.22 5.76 9.81
N SER A 421 5.01 6.63 10.44
CA SER A 421 4.49 7.77 11.23
C SER A 421 3.54 8.64 10.40
N LYS A 422 3.90 8.87 9.12
CA LYS A 422 3.04 9.58 8.16
C LYS A 422 1.77 8.81 7.80
N ALA A 423 1.81 7.48 7.68
CA ALA A 423 0.60 6.69 7.49
C ALA A 423 -0.33 6.75 8.71
N LEU A 424 0.20 6.65 9.92
CA LEU A 424 -0.58 6.77 11.15
C LEU A 424 -1.16 8.18 11.30
N SER A 425 -0.39 9.22 10.98
CA SER A 425 -0.85 10.61 10.87
C SER A 425 -2.00 10.75 9.87
N ASN A 426 -1.92 10.10 8.70
CA ASN A 426 -3.02 10.11 7.73
C ASN A 426 -4.29 9.40 8.25
N VAL A 427 -4.14 8.32 9.02
CA VAL A 427 -5.28 7.69 9.71
C VAL A 427 -5.89 8.69 10.69
N PHE A 428 -5.10 9.34 11.53
CA PHE A 428 -5.63 10.37 12.44
C PHE A 428 -6.37 11.47 11.67
N GLN A 429 -5.75 12.02 10.62
CA GLN A 429 -6.34 13.10 9.80
C GLN A 429 -7.69 12.71 9.19
N ALA A 430 -7.82 11.47 8.68
CA ALA A 430 -9.07 10.96 8.13
C ALA A 430 -10.15 10.71 9.21
N TYR A 431 -9.76 10.57 10.47
CA TYR A 431 -10.63 10.21 11.59
C TYR A 431 -10.69 11.27 12.71
N VAL A 432 -10.16 12.48 12.52
CA VAL A 432 -10.28 13.59 13.52
C VAL A 432 -11.70 13.76 14.07
N PRO A 433 -12.76 13.73 13.24
CA PRO A 433 -14.13 13.85 13.76
C PRO A 433 -14.52 12.73 14.72
N ASP A 434 -14.03 11.53 14.43
CA ASP A 434 -14.28 10.31 15.17
C ASP A 434 -13.52 10.35 16.51
N PHE A 435 -12.27 10.80 16.51
CA PHE A 435 -11.50 11.07 17.75
C PHE A 435 -12.18 12.13 18.62
N ALA A 436 -12.59 13.26 18.03
CA ALA A 436 -13.23 14.34 18.78
C ALA A 436 -14.58 13.89 19.37
N THR A 437 -15.38 13.14 18.61
CA THR A 437 -16.66 12.61 19.13
C THR A 437 -16.48 11.49 20.16
N SER A 438 -15.29 10.88 20.23
CA SER A 438 -14.95 9.85 21.22
C SER A 438 -14.42 10.41 22.56
N THR A 439 -14.27 11.72 22.68
CA THR A 439 -13.88 12.36 23.96
C THR A 439 -14.84 11.95 25.09
N GLY A 440 -14.28 11.50 26.21
CA GLY A 440 -15.04 11.03 27.37
C GLY A 440 -15.61 9.61 27.29
N VAL A 441 -15.31 8.83 26.23
CA VAL A 441 -15.73 7.42 26.14
C VAL A 441 -14.83 6.54 27.01
N SER A 442 -15.45 5.65 27.81
CA SER A 442 -14.74 4.65 28.63
C SER A 442 -14.76 3.28 27.95
N GLN A 443 -13.78 3.02 27.10
CA GLN A 443 -13.48 1.68 26.61
C GLN A 443 -11.96 1.43 26.63
N LYS A 444 -11.53 0.19 26.38
CA LYS A 444 -10.11 -0.19 26.49
C LYS A 444 -9.33 -0.12 25.18
N HIS A 445 -10.05 -0.13 24.06
CA HIS A 445 -9.49 -0.24 22.71
C HIS A 445 -10.35 0.54 21.73
N ALA A 446 -9.75 0.98 20.62
CA ALA A 446 -10.48 1.53 19.49
C ALA A 446 -11.40 0.46 18.88
N SER A 447 -12.62 0.85 18.52
CA SER A 447 -13.64 -0.06 17.97
C SER A 447 -14.40 0.59 16.80
N PRO A 448 -14.71 -0.15 15.73
CA PRO A 448 -15.53 0.38 14.65
C PRO A 448 -17.01 0.52 15.07
N ALA A 449 -17.68 1.54 14.54
CA ALA A 449 -19.11 1.77 14.70
C ALA A 449 -19.69 2.42 13.43
N ASP A 450 -20.42 1.65 12.60
CA ASP A 450 -21.15 2.13 11.40
C ASP A 450 -20.42 3.19 10.56
N GLY A 451 -19.19 2.89 10.12
CA GLY A 451 -18.38 3.80 9.29
C GLY A 451 -17.62 4.89 10.06
N THR A 452 -17.60 4.79 11.39
CA THR A 452 -16.81 5.62 12.30
C THR A 452 -15.95 4.76 13.22
N VAL A 453 -14.99 5.37 13.91
CA VAL A 453 -14.20 4.72 14.96
C VAL A 453 -14.47 5.37 16.30
N ILE A 454 -14.69 4.57 17.32
CA ILE A 454 -14.72 5.04 18.71
C ILE A 454 -13.35 4.76 19.31
N VAL A 455 -12.68 5.77 19.87
CA VAL A 455 -11.34 5.65 20.44
C VAL A 455 -11.34 6.16 21.88
N ASP A 456 -10.92 5.34 22.84
CA ASP A 456 -10.77 5.82 24.21
C ASP A 456 -9.54 6.72 24.36
N LYS A 457 -9.53 7.51 25.42
CA LYS A 457 -8.50 8.52 25.68
C LYS A 457 -7.07 7.93 25.78
N GLU A 458 -6.88 6.81 26.46
CA GLU A 458 -5.53 6.23 26.65
C GLU A 458 -5.00 5.68 25.32
N THR A 459 -5.85 5.00 24.56
CA THR A 459 -5.52 4.54 23.20
C THR A 459 -5.23 5.72 22.27
N ALA A 460 -6.03 6.78 22.32
CA ALA A 460 -5.83 7.98 21.51
C ALA A 460 -4.49 8.65 21.83
N LYS A 461 -4.19 8.86 23.11
CA LYS A 461 -2.92 9.44 23.58
C LYS A 461 -1.72 8.60 23.14
N ALA A 462 -1.74 7.29 23.37
CA ALA A 462 -0.65 6.41 22.95
C ALA A 462 -0.46 6.38 21.43
N PHE A 463 -1.55 6.34 20.65
CA PHE A 463 -1.51 6.41 19.19
C PHE A 463 -0.95 7.74 18.68
N LEU A 464 -1.39 8.86 19.27
CA LEU A 464 -0.87 10.19 18.95
C LEU A 464 0.60 10.34 19.32
N SER A 465 1.03 9.81 20.47
CA SER A 465 2.43 9.80 20.87
C SER A 465 3.30 8.96 19.93
N GLU A 466 2.76 7.86 19.38
CA GLU A 466 3.44 7.10 18.32
C GLU A 466 3.71 7.96 17.09
N ILE A 467 2.70 8.69 16.61
CA ILE A 467 2.82 9.60 15.47
C ILE A 467 3.88 10.68 15.75
N MET A 468 3.85 11.25 16.95
CA MET A 468 4.68 12.39 17.33
C MET A 468 6.13 12.05 17.65
N LYS A 469 6.51 10.77 17.72
CA LYS A 469 7.93 10.39 17.66
C LYS A 469 8.61 10.94 16.41
N ASN A 470 7.86 11.10 15.32
CA ASN A 470 8.24 11.95 14.22
C ASN A 470 7.73 13.37 14.46
N HIS A 471 8.62 14.26 14.89
CA HIS A 471 8.27 15.65 15.24
C HIS A 471 7.64 16.43 14.06
N ASP A 472 7.97 16.08 12.80
CA ASP A 472 7.38 16.71 11.62
C ASP A 472 5.89 16.42 11.46
N GLU A 473 5.42 15.28 11.97
CA GLU A 473 4.02 14.87 11.89
C GLU A 473 3.15 15.49 12.99
N ALA A 474 3.74 15.96 14.08
CA ALA A 474 3.02 16.71 15.11
C ALA A 474 2.30 17.93 14.51
N GLY A 475 2.96 18.65 13.61
CA GLY A 475 2.37 19.78 12.89
C GLY A 475 1.17 19.37 12.03
N ASN A 476 1.22 18.21 11.37
CA ASN A 476 0.11 17.71 10.55
C ASN A 476 -1.10 17.33 11.42
N VAL A 477 -0.86 16.66 12.55
CA VAL A 477 -1.90 16.32 13.54
C VAL A 477 -2.60 17.57 14.08
N ILE A 478 -1.81 18.58 14.47
CA ILE A 478 -2.32 19.86 14.97
C ILE A 478 -3.16 20.58 13.92
N GLN A 479 -2.64 20.69 12.69
CA GLN A 479 -3.35 21.39 11.62
C GLN A 479 -4.64 20.68 11.20
N ALA A 480 -4.71 19.35 11.31
CA ALA A 480 -5.93 18.62 11.06
C ALA A 480 -7.07 19.00 12.03
N ILE A 481 -6.75 19.18 13.32
CA ILE A 481 -7.70 19.68 14.32
C ILE A 481 -8.06 21.14 14.02
N ASN A 482 -7.07 22.00 13.77
CA ASN A 482 -7.30 23.41 13.47
C ASN A 482 -8.19 23.61 12.22
N ALA A 483 -8.02 22.78 11.19
CA ALA A 483 -8.87 22.78 10.02
C ALA A 483 -10.34 22.43 10.37
N GLN A 484 -10.55 21.43 11.23
CA GLN A 484 -11.90 21.07 11.72
C GLN A 484 -12.52 22.16 12.58
N ILE A 485 -11.72 22.85 13.41
CA ILE A 485 -12.19 24.01 14.19
C ILE A 485 -12.67 25.11 13.24
N GLY A 486 -11.87 25.48 12.25
CA GLY A 486 -12.22 26.54 11.29
C GLY A 486 -13.35 26.18 10.32
N LEU A 487 -13.58 24.89 10.06
CA LEU A 487 -14.76 24.43 9.31
C LEU A 487 -16.01 24.45 10.19
N THR A 488 -15.91 23.94 11.41
CA THR A 488 -17.05 23.86 12.33
C THR A 488 -17.53 25.25 12.76
N SER A 489 -16.62 26.19 13.02
CA SER A 489 -16.99 27.53 13.47
C SER A 489 -17.69 28.38 12.39
N GLN A 490 -17.64 27.98 11.11
CA GLN A 490 -18.49 28.58 10.06
C GLN A 490 -19.98 28.37 10.31
N HIS A 491 -20.34 27.41 11.17
CA HIS A 491 -21.71 27.11 11.56
C HIS A 491 -22.05 27.70 12.94
N GLY A 492 -21.19 28.57 13.47
CA GLY A 492 -21.35 29.22 14.76
C GLY A 492 -20.72 28.46 15.92
N ILE A 493 -20.86 29.04 17.11
CA ILE A 493 -20.28 28.54 18.38
C ILE A 493 -21.33 28.00 19.36
N ASP A 494 -22.59 27.96 18.95
CA ASP A 494 -23.71 27.54 19.77
C ASP A 494 -24.20 26.12 19.41
N GLY A 495 -24.99 25.51 20.29
CA GLY A 495 -25.65 24.22 20.05
C GLY A 495 -24.69 23.07 19.75
N GLY A 496 -25.01 22.28 18.70
CA GLY A 496 -24.21 21.13 18.31
C GLY A 496 -22.81 21.48 17.81
N ALA A 497 -22.67 22.62 17.09
CA ALA A 497 -21.37 23.10 16.61
C ALA A 497 -20.47 23.52 17.79
N GLY A 498 -21.02 24.28 18.74
CA GLY A 498 -20.32 24.63 19.98
C GLY A 498 -19.86 23.43 20.78
N THR A 499 -20.69 22.39 20.90
CA THR A 499 -20.32 21.14 21.60
C THR A 499 -19.15 20.45 20.88
N TYR A 500 -19.22 20.31 19.56
CA TYR A 500 -18.16 19.67 18.79
C TYR A 500 -16.85 20.46 18.78
N LEU A 501 -16.90 21.79 18.78
CA LEU A 501 -15.72 22.65 18.95
C LEU A 501 -15.04 22.44 20.32
N LYS A 502 -15.81 22.26 21.40
CA LYS A 502 -15.24 21.93 22.72
C LYS A 502 -14.59 20.54 22.71
N ASN A 503 -15.18 19.57 22.01
CA ASN A 503 -14.58 18.25 21.84
C ASN A 503 -13.26 18.31 21.04
N LEU A 504 -13.20 19.14 19.98
CA LEU A 504 -11.97 19.39 19.24
C LEU A 504 -10.91 20.08 20.11
N ALA A 505 -11.33 20.98 21.00
CA ALA A 505 -10.44 21.63 21.97
C ALA A 505 -9.86 20.63 22.98
N GLU A 506 -10.70 19.71 23.48
CA GLU A 506 -10.26 18.61 24.35
C GLU A 506 -9.27 17.68 23.64
N LEU A 507 -9.57 17.29 22.39
CA LEU A 507 -8.64 16.51 21.55
C LEU A 507 -7.32 17.27 21.29
N ARG A 508 -7.36 18.60 21.12
CA ARG A 508 -6.14 19.43 20.99
C ARG A 508 -5.28 19.38 22.26
N GLY A 509 -5.92 19.32 23.43
CA GLY A 509 -5.26 19.08 24.71
C GLY A 509 -4.59 17.71 24.79
N GLU A 510 -5.29 16.66 24.34
CA GLU A 510 -4.72 15.30 24.28
C GLU A 510 -3.52 15.22 23.33
N VAL A 511 -3.56 15.92 22.19
CA VAL A 511 -2.42 16.09 21.26
C VAL A 511 -1.22 16.76 21.95
N SER A 512 -1.46 17.80 22.76
CA SER A 512 -0.39 18.46 23.53
C SER A 512 0.23 17.50 24.56
N ALA A 513 -0.60 16.78 25.32
CA ALA A 513 -0.12 15.76 26.26
C ALA A 513 0.64 14.62 25.56
N ALA A 514 0.17 14.18 24.39
CA ALA A 514 0.83 13.16 23.59
C ALA A 514 2.21 13.61 23.10
N GLY A 515 2.35 14.89 22.70
CA GLY A 515 3.61 15.49 22.27
C GLY A 515 4.63 15.57 23.41
N HIS A 516 4.19 15.97 24.60
CA HIS A 516 5.04 15.90 25.80
C HIS A 516 5.48 14.47 26.13
N GLY A 517 4.58 13.48 25.96
CA GLY A 517 4.92 12.06 26.06
C GLY A 517 5.93 11.58 25.02
N ALA A 518 6.03 12.26 23.88
CA ALA A 518 7.02 12.02 22.83
C ALA A 518 8.28 12.90 22.97
N HIS A 519 8.50 13.52 24.13
CA HIS A 519 9.63 14.41 24.42
C HIS A 519 9.68 15.71 23.59
N MET A 520 8.55 16.15 23.05
CA MET A 520 8.40 17.49 22.48
C MET A 520 8.06 18.47 23.61
N ASP A 521 8.85 19.53 23.75
CA ASP A 521 8.48 20.64 24.63
C ASP A 521 7.44 21.57 23.96
N GLU A 522 6.93 22.54 24.71
CA GLU A 522 5.96 23.51 24.17
C GLU A 522 6.50 24.28 22.95
N ALA A 523 7.82 24.52 22.88
CA ALA A 523 8.42 25.25 21.77
C ALA A 523 8.42 24.38 20.51
N ALA A 524 8.83 23.13 20.62
CA ALA A 524 8.85 22.17 19.52
C ALA A 524 7.45 21.93 18.92
N LEU A 525 6.41 21.85 19.76
CA LEU A 525 5.03 21.72 19.28
C LEU A 525 4.55 22.97 18.51
N ARG A 526 4.94 24.16 18.96
CA ARG A 526 4.62 25.42 18.26
C ARG A 526 5.37 25.55 16.95
N ASP A 527 6.64 25.19 16.92
CA ASP A 527 7.45 25.22 15.71
C ASP A 527 6.88 24.27 14.65
N ALA A 528 6.47 23.05 15.06
CA ALA A 528 5.80 22.11 14.19
C ALA A 528 4.45 22.66 13.66
N GLU A 529 3.65 23.30 14.51
CA GLU A 529 2.39 23.95 14.12
C GLU A 529 2.62 25.05 13.05
N HIS A 530 3.58 25.94 13.28
CA HIS A 530 3.89 27.05 12.38
C HIS A 530 4.42 26.58 11.03
N ALA A 531 5.33 25.59 11.01
CA ALA A 531 5.92 25.07 9.78
C ALA A 531 4.88 24.51 8.79
N LYS A 532 3.75 23.97 9.30
CA LYS A 532 2.69 23.37 8.48
C LYS A 532 1.51 24.31 8.19
N GLN A 533 1.35 25.40 8.94
CA GLN A 533 0.26 26.36 8.76
C GLN A 533 0.25 27.00 7.36
N LEU A 534 1.44 27.24 6.78
CA LEU A 534 1.61 27.83 5.43
C LEU A 534 1.20 26.87 4.30
N LEU A 535 1.43 25.56 4.47
CA LEU A 535 1.09 24.54 3.47
C LEU A 535 -0.42 24.31 3.37
N TRP A 536 -1.10 24.18 4.50
CA TRP A 536 -2.54 23.97 4.56
C TRP A 536 -3.35 25.19 4.11
N PHE A 537 -2.80 26.39 4.32
CA PHE A 537 -3.38 27.63 3.83
C PHE A 537 -3.52 27.62 2.30
N ASN A 538 -2.49 27.18 1.56
CA ASN A 538 -2.52 27.11 0.09
C ASN A 538 -3.46 26.01 -0.44
N ILE A 539 -3.61 24.91 0.29
CA ILE A 539 -4.50 23.80 -0.10
C ILE A 539 -5.97 24.16 0.06
N ILE A 540 -6.36 24.78 1.19
CA ILE A 540 -7.76 25.11 1.47
C ILE A 540 -8.23 26.34 0.67
N THR A 541 -7.33 27.25 0.31
CA THR A 541 -7.69 28.50 -0.42
C THR A 541 -7.69 28.36 -1.94
N SER A 542 -7.12 27.29 -2.52
CA SER A 542 -6.95 27.15 -3.97
C SER A 542 -8.13 26.54 -4.75
N GLY A 543 -9.30 26.34 -4.12
CA GLY A 543 -10.56 26.15 -4.86
C GLY A 543 -10.70 24.85 -5.67
N ALA A 544 -10.34 23.70 -5.10
CA ALA A 544 -10.72 22.41 -5.66
C ALA A 544 -12.24 22.14 -5.47
N ALA A 545 -13.01 22.50 -6.50
CA ALA A 545 -14.33 21.99 -6.92
C ALA A 545 -15.42 21.63 -5.86
N ALA A 546 -16.52 22.40 -5.92
CA ALA A 546 -17.90 22.12 -5.50
C ALA A 546 -18.19 20.77 -4.77
N VAL A 547 -18.47 20.86 -3.47
CA VAL A 547 -18.98 19.78 -2.61
C VAL A 547 -20.49 19.58 -2.84
N PRO A 548 -20.96 18.43 -3.38
CA PRO A 548 -22.39 18.09 -3.37
C PRO A 548 -22.76 17.52 -2.00
N LEU A 549 -23.77 18.09 -1.36
CA LEU A 549 -24.34 17.56 -0.11
C LEU A 549 -25.11 16.26 -0.39
N PRO A 550 -25.02 15.22 0.45
CA PRO A 550 -25.81 13.98 0.28
C PRO A 550 -27.32 14.20 0.50
N GLU A 551 -28.15 13.53 -0.31
CA GLU A 551 -29.59 13.78 -0.49
C GLU A 551 -30.52 13.35 0.68
N ASN A 552 -30.02 12.83 1.81
CA ASN A 552 -30.90 12.30 2.87
C ASN A 552 -30.49 12.68 4.31
N PRO A 553 -31.02 13.79 4.87
CA PRO A 553 -30.51 14.44 6.09
C PRO A 553 -30.98 13.86 7.44
N ALA A 554 -31.76 12.78 7.48
CA ALA A 554 -32.56 12.41 8.66
C ALA A 554 -32.01 11.28 9.58
N LYS A 555 -30.90 10.60 9.26
CA LYS A 555 -30.45 9.41 10.05
C LYS A 555 -29.11 9.49 10.77
N PHE A 556 -28.35 10.59 10.66
CA PHE A 556 -27.00 10.69 11.25
C PHE A 556 -26.82 11.99 12.04
N ALA A 557 -26.28 11.90 13.26
CA ALA A 557 -26.09 13.02 14.19
C ALA A 557 -25.15 14.09 13.63
N LEU A 558 -25.37 15.37 13.96
CA LEU A 558 -24.71 16.54 13.37
C LEU A 558 -23.17 16.52 13.36
N GLY A 559 -22.52 15.76 14.25
CA GLY A 559 -21.04 15.62 14.27
C GLY A 559 -20.46 14.84 13.09
N SER A 560 -21.20 13.87 12.52
CA SER A 560 -20.71 13.06 11.39
C SER A 560 -20.89 13.73 10.03
N LYS A 561 -21.81 14.69 9.91
CA LYS A 561 -22.14 15.40 8.65
C LYS A 561 -21.01 16.31 8.16
N TRP A 562 -20.30 16.96 9.07
CA TRP A 562 -19.27 17.96 8.75
C TRP A 562 -17.86 17.38 8.72
N GLY A 563 -17.62 16.36 9.54
CA GLY A 563 -16.41 15.54 9.45
C GLY A 563 -16.22 14.94 8.06
N GLN A 564 -17.31 14.48 7.43
CA GLN A 564 -17.31 14.04 6.05
C GLN A 564 -16.98 15.20 5.09
N ALA A 565 -17.65 16.36 5.13
CA ALA A 565 -17.35 17.47 4.21
C ALA A 565 -15.86 17.93 4.20
N ALA A 566 -15.15 17.84 5.32
CA ALA A 566 -13.71 18.11 5.42
C ALA A 566 -12.82 17.05 4.72
N ILE A 567 -13.22 15.78 4.82
CA ILE A 567 -12.60 14.67 4.07
C ILE A 567 -12.86 14.84 2.57
N TRP A 568 -14.00 15.43 2.18
CA TRP A 568 -14.42 15.65 0.79
C TRP A 568 -13.71 16.82 0.09
N ALA A 569 -13.09 17.74 0.84
CA ALA A 569 -12.32 18.85 0.27
C ALA A 569 -10.99 18.41 -0.38
N GLY A 570 -10.71 17.11 -0.42
CA GLY A 570 -9.64 16.53 -1.23
C GLY A 570 -8.30 17.19 -0.97
N ILE A 571 -7.82 17.17 0.28
CA ILE A 571 -6.53 17.73 0.68
C ILE A 571 -5.43 17.04 -0.14
N PRO A 572 -4.87 17.69 -1.20
CA PRO A 572 -3.80 17.10 -1.97
C PRO A 572 -2.53 17.29 -1.14
N TYR A 573 -1.89 16.18 -0.77
CA TYR A 573 -0.59 16.23 -0.12
C TYR A 573 0.45 16.76 -1.10
N GLY A 574 0.96 17.97 -0.87
CA GLY A 574 2.19 18.47 -1.47
C GLY A 574 3.39 17.79 -0.81
N GLY A 575 4.21 17.10 -1.60
CA GLY A 575 5.51 16.58 -1.16
C GLY A 575 6.37 17.70 -0.56
N SER A 576 6.90 17.46 0.62
CA SER A 576 7.83 18.37 1.29
C SER A 576 9.19 18.34 0.60
N GLU A 577 9.44 19.28 -0.30
CA GLU A 577 10.79 19.71 -0.65
C GLU A 577 10.91 21.21 -0.40
N PHE A 578 11.44 21.59 0.78
CA PHE A 578 12.12 22.86 0.95
C PHE A 578 13.50 22.61 1.57
N PRO A 579 14.53 23.38 1.19
CA PRO A 579 15.91 23.10 1.57
C PRO A 579 16.11 23.28 3.07
N SER A 580 16.61 22.25 3.74
CA SER A 580 17.12 22.34 5.10
C SER A 580 18.32 23.29 5.13
N GLY A 581 18.15 24.51 5.65
CA GLY A 581 19.24 25.48 5.73
C GLY A 581 19.00 26.75 6.51
N GLU A 582 17.75 27.19 6.74
CA GLU A 582 17.46 28.52 7.30
C GLU A 582 16.69 28.51 8.64
N SER A 583 16.44 27.35 9.24
CA SER A 583 15.62 27.24 10.47
C SER A 583 16.23 27.96 11.69
N SER A 584 17.56 28.01 11.76
CA SER A 584 18.28 28.57 12.90
C SER A 584 18.25 30.10 13.00
N GLN A 585 17.97 30.79 11.89
CA GLN A 585 17.89 32.25 11.84
C GLN A 585 16.46 32.77 12.06
N VAL A 586 15.46 31.95 11.74
CA VAL A 586 14.06 32.16 12.15
C VAL A 586 13.89 31.85 13.65
N GLU A 587 14.62 30.87 14.19
CA GLU A 587 14.60 30.48 15.61
C GLU A 587 15.00 31.59 16.62
N SER A 588 15.82 32.58 16.23
CA SER A 588 16.22 33.64 17.18
C SER A 588 15.17 34.74 17.33
N ASP A 589 14.36 34.98 16.29
CA ASP A 589 13.44 36.09 16.24
C ASP A 589 12.08 35.76 16.90
N TYR A 590 11.81 34.48 17.17
CA TYR A 590 10.52 34.00 17.73
C TYR A 590 10.55 33.63 19.23
N LYS A 591 11.69 33.75 19.92
CA LYS A 591 11.86 33.30 21.33
C LYS A 591 11.18 34.17 22.39
N ALA A 592 10.51 35.27 22.02
CA ALA A 592 9.87 36.16 22.97
C ALA A 592 8.34 36.20 22.77
N ILE A 593 7.60 35.56 23.69
CA ILE A 593 6.15 35.66 23.99
C ILE A 593 5.29 34.46 23.52
N LYS A 594 4.55 33.92 24.50
CA LYS A 594 3.89 32.61 24.55
C LYS A 594 2.42 32.70 24.09
N PHE A 595 2.05 32.09 22.97
CA PHE A 595 0.70 31.54 22.86
C PHE A 595 0.69 30.26 23.68
N SER A 596 -0.05 30.18 24.78
CA SER A 596 -0.34 28.86 25.36
C SER A 596 -1.04 28.01 24.29
N ASP A 597 -0.84 26.69 24.29
CA ASP A 597 -1.48 25.78 23.31
C ASP A 597 -3.01 25.93 23.25
N SER A 598 -3.64 26.41 24.33
CA SER A 598 -5.07 26.73 24.36
C SER A 598 -5.48 27.95 23.52
N THR A 599 -4.55 28.89 23.27
CA THR A 599 -4.81 30.14 22.52
C THR A 599 -4.51 30.04 21.03
N SER A 600 -3.79 29.02 20.58
CA SER A 600 -3.53 28.80 19.14
C SER A 600 -4.81 28.45 18.36
N MET A 601 -5.85 27.97 19.03
CA MET A 601 -7.18 27.70 18.45
C MET A 601 -7.98 28.97 18.09
N GLN A 602 -7.57 30.15 18.56
CA GLN A 602 -8.30 31.40 18.31
C GLN A 602 -8.26 31.80 16.83
N VAL A 603 -7.11 31.62 16.17
CA VAL A 603 -6.97 31.91 14.74
C VAL A 603 -7.92 31.05 13.90
N PRO A 604 -7.89 29.70 13.96
CA PRO A 604 -8.83 28.89 13.17
C PRO A 604 -10.29 29.16 13.54
N LEU A 605 -10.61 29.40 14.82
CA LEU A 605 -11.95 29.79 15.25
C LEU A 605 -12.43 31.07 14.54
N MET A 606 -11.61 32.13 14.55
CA MET A 606 -11.91 33.40 13.86
C MET A 606 -12.00 33.25 12.35
N ARG A 607 -11.18 32.40 11.72
CA ARG A 607 -11.26 32.15 10.28
C ARG A 607 -12.65 31.68 9.87
N GLY A 608 -13.23 30.74 10.61
CA GLY A 608 -14.59 30.28 10.32
C GLY A 608 -15.67 31.31 10.65
N LEU A 609 -15.54 32.05 11.75
CA LEU A 609 -16.51 33.10 12.13
C LEU A 609 -16.51 34.30 11.18
N VAL A 610 -15.37 34.63 10.56
CA VAL A 610 -15.31 35.63 9.49
C VAL A 610 -15.95 35.09 8.22
N ARG A 611 -15.67 33.84 7.85
CA ARG A 611 -16.30 33.18 6.67
C ARG A 611 -17.81 33.09 6.79
N SER A 612 -18.34 32.84 7.98
CA SER A 612 -19.78 32.84 8.25
C SER A 612 -20.39 34.24 8.34
N ARG A 613 -19.54 35.29 8.31
CA ARG A 613 -19.90 36.71 8.49
C ARG A 613 -20.48 37.03 9.87
N GLU A 614 -20.27 36.16 10.86
CA GLU A 614 -20.61 36.47 12.26
C GLU A 614 -19.69 37.54 12.84
N ILE A 615 -18.42 37.58 12.37
CA ILE A 615 -17.45 38.59 12.77
C ILE A 615 -16.90 39.28 11.53
N LYS A 616 -16.75 40.62 11.60
CA LYS A 616 -16.11 41.40 10.53
C LYS A 616 -14.59 41.41 10.72
N PRO A 617 -13.80 41.31 9.63
CA PRO A 617 -12.36 41.54 9.69
C PRO A 617 -12.07 42.96 10.19
N PRO A 618 -10.90 43.23 10.77
CA PRO A 618 -10.55 44.56 11.21
C PRO A 618 -10.23 45.45 10.00
N ASP A 619 -10.57 46.75 10.08
CA ASP A 619 -10.47 47.69 8.95
C ASP A 619 -9.03 47.82 8.38
N ASN A 620 -8.02 47.53 9.19
CA ASN A 620 -6.59 47.55 8.81
C ASN A 620 -6.08 46.25 8.18
N HIS A 621 -6.89 45.18 8.11
CA HIS A 621 -6.56 43.92 7.42
C HIS A 621 -7.68 43.46 6.47
N PRO A 622 -7.92 44.20 5.37
CA PRO A 622 -8.91 43.80 4.37
C PRO A 622 -8.61 42.44 3.73
N GLU A 623 -7.35 42.00 3.72
CA GLU A 623 -6.92 40.68 3.23
C GLU A 623 -7.47 39.51 4.07
N TRP A 624 -7.95 39.77 5.30
CA TRP A 624 -8.56 38.75 6.16
C TRP A 624 -10.06 38.53 5.91
N ALA A 625 -10.69 39.30 5.01
CA ALA A 625 -12.15 39.37 4.86
C ALA A 625 -12.86 38.05 4.49
N ASP A 626 -12.15 37.09 3.89
CA ASP A 626 -12.67 35.76 3.55
C ASP A 626 -12.22 34.68 4.57
N GLY A 627 -11.89 35.10 5.79
CA GLY A 627 -11.27 34.25 6.81
C GLY A 627 -9.86 33.80 6.44
N ASN A 628 -9.19 34.54 5.56
CA ASN A 628 -7.80 34.32 5.17
C ASN A 628 -6.85 35.02 6.17
N ILE A 629 -6.98 34.65 7.45
CA ILE A 629 -6.17 35.24 8.53
C ILE A 629 -4.78 34.61 8.48
N VAL A 630 -3.78 35.38 8.09
CA VAL A 630 -2.36 35.02 8.10
C VAL A 630 -1.62 35.97 9.04
N ILE A 631 -0.77 35.43 9.90
CA ILE A 631 0.02 36.20 10.86
C ILE A 631 1.48 36.04 10.45
N ASP A 632 2.00 36.98 9.66
CA ASP A 632 3.35 36.88 9.08
C ASP A 632 4.44 37.51 9.96
N ASN A 633 4.04 38.41 10.87
CA ASN A 633 4.96 39.16 11.72
C ASN A 633 4.30 39.61 13.04
N ASP A 634 5.08 40.25 13.92
CA ASP A 634 4.61 40.74 15.22
C ASP A 634 3.53 41.82 15.12
N LYS A 635 3.52 42.61 14.04
CA LYS A 635 2.48 43.63 13.84
C LYS A 635 1.14 42.97 13.54
N ASP A 636 1.08 42.04 12.59
CA ASP A 636 -0.15 41.28 12.27
C ASP A 636 -0.67 40.54 13.50
N ARG A 637 0.24 40.05 14.35
CA ARG A 637 -0.10 39.39 15.62
C ARG A 637 -0.73 40.37 16.61
N ASN A 638 -0.13 41.54 16.80
CA ASN A 638 -0.68 42.57 17.69
C ASN A 638 -2.04 43.05 17.20
N ASP A 639 -2.19 43.22 15.88
CA ASP A 639 -3.43 43.62 15.25
C ASP A 639 -4.51 42.52 15.38
N PHE A 640 -4.14 41.24 15.23
CA PHE A 640 -5.02 40.10 15.53
C PHE A 640 -5.46 40.09 17.00
N ASN A 641 -4.54 40.23 17.95
CA ASN A 641 -4.85 40.22 19.38
C ASN A 641 -5.78 41.38 19.78
N ALA A 642 -5.51 42.59 19.26
CA ALA A 642 -6.36 43.75 19.48
C ALA A 642 -7.76 43.54 18.88
N TRP A 643 -7.85 42.93 17.69
CA TRP A 643 -9.11 42.60 17.05
C TRP A 643 -9.87 41.49 17.78
N TRP A 644 -9.20 40.44 18.26
CA TRP A 644 -9.79 39.37 19.06
C TRP A 644 -10.48 39.93 20.32
N ILE A 645 -9.81 40.82 21.06
CA ILE A 645 -10.40 41.47 22.24
C ILE A 645 -11.68 42.24 21.85
N LYS A 646 -11.64 43.03 20.78
CA LYS A 646 -12.81 43.77 20.28
C LYS A 646 -13.94 42.85 19.81
N ALA A 647 -13.61 41.72 19.19
CA ALA A 647 -14.59 40.75 18.74
C ALA A 647 -15.34 40.13 19.93
N LYS A 648 -14.65 39.85 21.05
CA LYS A 648 -15.28 39.37 22.29
C LYS A 648 -16.26 40.38 22.88
N GLU A 649 -15.90 41.66 22.88
CA GLU A 649 -16.78 42.76 23.32
C GLU A 649 -18.01 42.90 22.39
N HIS A 650 -17.80 42.81 21.07
CA HIS A 650 -18.86 42.94 20.08
C HIS A 650 -19.88 41.80 20.15
N CYS A 651 -19.43 40.58 20.49
CA CYS A 651 -20.30 39.42 20.70
C CYS A 651 -20.96 39.38 22.09
N GLN A 652 -21.05 40.51 22.81
CA GLN A 652 -21.70 40.62 24.13
C GLN A 652 -21.16 39.62 25.17
N GLY A 653 -19.86 39.27 25.10
CA GLY A 653 -19.25 38.27 25.98
C GLY A 653 -19.54 36.80 25.62
N ARG A 654 -20.36 36.53 24.59
CA ARG A 654 -20.64 35.15 24.13
C ARG A 654 -19.36 34.43 23.69
N LEU A 655 -18.53 35.11 22.90
CA LEU A 655 -17.24 34.57 22.44
C LEU A 655 -16.23 34.44 23.58
N ASP A 656 -16.33 35.29 24.62
CA ASP A 656 -15.46 35.25 25.80
C ASP A 656 -15.75 34.00 26.64
N ASN A 657 -17.01 33.78 27.00
CA ASN A 657 -17.43 32.56 27.70
C ASN A 657 -17.11 31.29 26.90
N PHE A 658 -17.22 31.35 25.58
CA PHE A 658 -16.90 30.22 24.72
C PHE A 658 -15.37 29.95 24.61
N ASP A 659 -14.54 31.00 24.58
CA ASP A 659 -13.07 30.87 24.66
C ASP A 659 -12.66 30.22 25.99
N ASP A 660 -13.29 30.61 27.10
CA ASP A 660 -13.07 30.00 28.42
C ASP A 660 -13.48 28.51 28.42
N ASP A 661 -14.65 28.17 27.88
CA ASP A 661 -15.11 26.78 27.73
C ASP A 661 -14.13 25.93 26.89
N MET A 662 -13.59 26.49 25.81
CA MET A 662 -12.59 25.81 24.97
C MET A 662 -11.25 25.65 25.69
N ARG A 663 -10.81 26.65 26.46
CA ARG A 663 -9.58 26.54 27.27
C ARG A 663 -9.73 25.49 28.35
N ASP A 664 -10.88 25.41 29.00
CA ASP A 664 -11.13 24.40 30.02
C ASP A 664 -11.25 23.00 29.40
N ALA A 665 -11.83 22.88 28.20
CA ALA A 665 -11.80 21.64 27.44
C ALA A 665 -10.38 21.21 27.07
N PHE A 666 -9.56 22.14 26.56
CA PHE A 666 -8.16 21.90 26.30
C PHE A 666 -7.41 21.39 27.55
N LYS A 667 -7.58 22.05 28.70
CA LYS A 667 -6.95 21.61 29.96
C LYS A 667 -7.37 20.21 30.37
N ARG A 668 -8.66 19.85 30.23
CA ARG A 668 -9.13 18.47 30.51
C ARG A 668 -8.41 17.44 29.64
N GLY A 669 -8.14 17.78 28.39
CA GLY A 669 -7.36 16.98 27.46
C GLY A 669 -5.88 16.87 27.87
N ALA A 670 -5.27 17.97 28.31
CA ALA A 670 -3.85 18.06 28.61
C ALA A 670 -3.43 17.53 30.00
N ASP A 671 -4.27 17.72 31.03
CA ASP A 671 -3.94 17.45 32.44
C ASP A 671 -4.15 15.97 32.85
N ASN A 672 -4.82 15.18 32.00
CA ASN A 672 -5.07 13.74 32.18
C ASN A 672 -4.41 12.99 31.02
#